data_AF-A0A9D4WQV1-F1
#
_entry.id   AF-A0A9D4WQV1-F1
#
_cell.length_a   1.000
_cell.length_b   1.000
_cell.length_c   1.000
_cell.angle_alpha   90.00
_cell.angle_beta   90.00
_cell.angle_gamma   90.00
#
_symmetry.space_group_name_H-M   'P 1'
#
loop_
_entity.id
_entity.type
_entity.pdbx_description
1 polymer ?
#
loop_
_entity_poly.entity_id
_entity_poly.type
_entity_poly.pdbx_seq_one_letter_code
_entity_poly.pdbx_strand_id
1 'polypeptide(L)'
;MRNSVAPCHFFNLVVKNLLIVSFILLFDYHSLACIVSLGCFQLALGREDVVLAAMMPNASNIFCRFGNEGDKQRSDCLKVQFCHSDGDLFTLLSVYKEWEALPQERRNKWCWENSINAKSMRRCQDTVFELESFLEREHGFVVPSYWRWDPHTPSVHDKNMKKVILASLSENVAMFSGRNQLGYEVAQTGQHVQLHPSSSLLVFAQKPSWVVFGDLLSVSNEYLVCVSAVEFQSLYDLQPPPSFDVSKMEERKLQTKTLTGFGTILLKRFCGKSNSNLLGHVSRIRKACLDERIFVEVKVDENLIQLYAASHDMNTATMLVSDVLEYEKKRLRTECMEKCLYHGSGSASPMALFGSGAEIKHLELEKHSLSVDVYHSNINAIDDKELLMFFEKNTSGSICAVYKFQGMGKDPPDREKWGKITFLSPDAAKRAVELDGDEFCGSNLKILPSQSAMGGDKTFLFPEVKARIFWPRRLSRGFGIVICDKNDVNFMLRDFYNLAIGGRYVRCAPSNKSMDSIMISGLDKELQETEILDVLRNATSRRILDFFVVRGEAVGNPPCSACEEALFKVISPLMPKVDPHISSCRVQVFPPEPKDSYMRALINFDGRLHLEAAKALEEIEGKVLPGCLSWQKIMCEQLFHSSLIFPAPVYHVIAEQLEKILANFNNLNGLEWNLNRTANGSHRLKITANATKTVAEVRRPLEELLRGKLIDHGSLPPAALQLILSREGISLKCSIQQETKTYIVFDRPSLNLRIFGSPEKIALAQQKLIQSLLSLHEEKQLVIPLRGRDLPPDLMKQVVKTFGPDLQGLKEKVPGADLKLNTRQQAIFLNGNKELKPRVEEITLEVACSSIHLVERLDTGPSCPVCLCEVEDGYQLEGCRHFFCRLCLVEQCESAIRNQGSFPICCAHTGCGDPILLTDFRTLLSNDKLDELFRASLRAFVASSSGTYRFCPSPDCPSIYRVADPDTGSEPFTCGACYSDTCTKCHLEYHPFVSCERYRELKDDPEITSLREWCKGKEQVKSCSACGQIIEKVDGCNHIECKCGKHVCWVCLEIFLESDECYDHMRTIHLSI
;
A
#
# COMPACT_ATOMS: atom_id res chain seq x y z
N MET A 1 -31.68 -83.12 62.23
CA MET A 1 -30.43 -82.80 62.95
C MET A 1 -29.42 -82.21 61.96
N ARG A 2 -28.78 -81.09 62.36
CA ARG A 2 -27.67 -80.32 61.71
C ARG A 2 -28.08 -79.50 60.46
N ASN A 3 -28.29 -78.17 60.54
CA ASN A 3 -27.41 -77.00 60.80
C ASN A 3 -26.43 -76.63 59.66
N SER A 4 -26.72 -75.53 58.96
CA SER A 4 -25.77 -74.54 58.37
C SER A 4 -26.56 -73.30 57.91
N VAL A 5 -26.82 -72.29 58.75
CA VAL A 5 -26.02 -71.06 58.99
C VAL A 5 -25.79 -70.18 57.73
N ALA A 6 -26.67 -69.17 57.64
CA ALA A 6 -26.49 -67.75 57.27
C ALA A 6 -26.37 -67.27 55.80
N PRO A 7 -27.38 -66.46 55.36
CA PRO A 7 -27.22 -65.29 54.50
C PRO A 7 -27.16 -64.01 55.35
N CYS A 8 -26.07 -63.79 56.10
CA CYS A 8 -25.89 -62.58 56.91
C CYS A 8 -24.93 -61.53 56.31
N HIS A 9 -24.23 -61.84 55.20
CA HIS A 9 -23.22 -60.94 54.64
C HIS A 9 -23.78 -59.87 53.68
N PHE A 10 -24.81 -60.19 52.90
CA PHE A 10 -25.37 -59.27 51.90
C PHE A 10 -26.34 -58.25 52.53
N PHE A 11 -27.13 -58.69 53.51
CA PHE A 11 -28.05 -57.81 54.24
C PHE A 11 -27.28 -56.84 55.16
N ASN A 12 -26.15 -57.27 55.74
CA ASN A 12 -25.29 -56.38 56.53
C ASN A 12 -24.60 -55.32 55.68
N LEU A 13 -24.29 -55.55 54.40
CA LEU A 13 -23.64 -54.54 53.55
C LEU A 13 -24.62 -53.42 53.16
N VAL A 14 -25.87 -53.78 52.83
CA VAL A 14 -26.93 -52.83 52.48
C VAL A 14 -27.37 -52.03 53.71
N VAL A 15 -27.54 -52.67 54.87
CA VAL A 15 -27.89 -51.99 56.13
C VAL A 15 -26.73 -51.13 56.66
N LYS A 16 -25.47 -51.56 56.50
CA LYS A 16 -24.29 -50.75 56.85
C LYS A 16 -24.14 -49.52 55.93
N ASN A 17 -24.41 -49.64 54.63
CA ASN A 17 -24.42 -48.49 53.72
C ASN A 17 -25.53 -47.48 54.07
N LEU A 18 -26.71 -47.95 54.50
CA LEU A 18 -27.81 -47.09 54.98
C LEU A 18 -27.46 -46.34 56.29
N LEU A 19 -26.64 -46.92 57.15
CA LEU A 19 -26.16 -46.28 58.39
C LEU A 19 -25.04 -45.24 58.13
N ILE A 20 -24.14 -45.49 57.17
CA ILE A 20 -23.15 -44.50 56.69
C ILE A 20 -23.87 -43.28 56.10
N VAL A 21 -24.88 -43.51 55.25
CA VAL A 21 -25.71 -42.45 54.67
C VAL A 21 -26.45 -41.68 55.77
N SER A 22 -26.99 -42.36 56.79
CA SER A 22 -27.69 -41.69 57.91
C SER A 22 -26.78 -40.84 58.81
N PHE A 23 -25.51 -41.23 59.02
CA PHE A 23 -24.56 -40.46 59.84
C PHE A 23 -23.85 -39.34 59.06
N ILE A 24 -23.68 -39.49 57.74
CA ILE A 24 -23.11 -38.44 56.89
C ILE A 24 -24.18 -37.42 56.46
N LEU A 25 -25.46 -37.82 56.40
CA LEU A 25 -26.60 -36.90 56.30
C LEU A 25 -26.78 -36.03 57.56
N LEU A 26 -26.25 -36.44 58.73
CA LEU A 26 -26.16 -35.58 59.92
C LEU A 26 -25.13 -34.44 59.77
N PHE A 27 -24.28 -34.49 58.72
CA PHE A 27 -23.26 -33.48 58.43
C PHE A 27 -23.52 -32.68 57.13
N ASP A 28 -24.66 -32.82 56.44
CA ASP A 28 -24.96 -32.11 55.18
C ASP A 28 -23.98 -32.38 54.00
N TYR A 29 -23.34 -33.55 53.93
CA TYR A 29 -22.36 -33.84 52.87
C TYR A 29 -22.57 -35.17 52.14
N HIS A 30 -23.57 -35.23 51.26
CA HIS A 30 -23.81 -36.38 50.36
C HIS A 30 -22.56 -36.82 49.58
N SER A 31 -21.76 -35.87 49.09
CA SER A 31 -20.53 -36.14 48.33
C SER A 31 -19.47 -36.88 49.15
N LEU A 32 -19.32 -36.57 50.44
CA LEU A 32 -18.34 -37.23 51.33
C LEU A 32 -18.70 -38.70 51.57
N ALA A 33 -19.99 -39.00 51.69
CA ALA A 33 -20.49 -40.37 51.83
C ALA A 33 -20.15 -41.23 50.61
N CYS A 34 -20.31 -40.66 49.41
CA CYS A 34 -19.99 -41.35 48.16
C CYS A 34 -18.50 -41.64 48.00
N ILE A 35 -17.62 -40.67 48.32
CA ILE A 35 -16.16 -40.86 48.23
C ILE A 35 -15.72 -42.04 49.10
N VAL A 36 -16.14 -42.03 50.37
CA VAL A 36 -15.75 -43.05 51.34
C VAL A 36 -16.39 -44.41 51.02
N SER A 37 -17.65 -44.44 50.58
CA SER A 37 -18.36 -45.69 50.26
C SER A 37 -17.80 -46.38 49.01
N LEU A 38 -17.60 -45.65 47.92
CA LEU A 38 -17.14 -46.24 46.65
C LEU A 38 -15.64 -46.56 46.68
N GLY A 39 -14.84 -45.60 47.15
CA GLY A 39 -13.40 -45.70 47.10
C GLY A 39 -12.82 -46.70 48.11
N CYS A 40 -13.21 -46.61 49.39
CA CYS A 40 -12.66 -47.47 50.44
C CYS A 40 -13.13 -48.93 50.30
N PHE A 41 -14.40 -49.16 49.94
CA PHE A 41 -14.99 -50.50 49.95
C PHE A 41 -15.00 -51.22 48.60
N GLN A 42 -15.07 -50.50 47.46
CA GLN A 42 -15.14 -51.15 46.15
C GLN A 42 -13.81 -51.11 45.39
N LEU A 43 -13.08 -49.98 45.45
CA LEU A 43 -11.86 -49.77 44.67
C LEU A 43 -10.56 -49.87 45.50
N ALA A 44 -10.69 -50.07 46.81
CA ALA A 44 -9.60 -50.24 47.77
C ALA A 44 -8.57 -49.08 47.76
N LEU A 45 -9.06 -47.84 47.66
CA LEU A 45 -8.27 -46.58 47.69
C LEU A 45 -8.29 -45.91 49.09
N GLY A 46 -8.39 -46.73 50.15
CA GLY A 46 -8.83 -46.30 51.47
C GLY A 46 -8.21 -45.02 52.03
N ARG A 47 -6.89 -44.81 51.92
CA ARG A 47 -6.23 -43.61 52.46
C ARG A 47 -6.46 -42.39 51.59
N GLU A 48 -6.31 -42.55 50.27
CA GLU A 48 -6.51 -41.50 49.28
C GLU A 48 -7.91 -40.90 49.36
N ASP A 49 -8.93 -41.74 49.49
CA ASP A 49 -10.33 -41.31 49.51
C ASP A 49 -10.68 -40.54 50.78
N VAL A 50 -10.23 -41.02 51.94
CA VAL A 50 -10.46 -40.35 53.23
C VAL A 50 -9.79 -38.97 53.24
N VAL A 51 -8.57 -38.88 52.73
CA VAL A 51 -7.87 -37.59 52.58
C VAL A 51 -8.59 -36.69 51.59
N LEU A 52 -9.01 -37.23 50.44
CA LEU A 52 -9.73 -36.46 49.43
C LEU A 52 -11.06 -35.91 49.96
N ALA A 53 -11.79 -36.72 50.74
CA ALA A 53 -13.00 -36.33 51.45
C ALA A 53 -12.74 -35.18 52.44
N ALA A 54 -11.63 -35.21 53.18
CA ALA A 54 -11.27 -34.11 54.09
C ALA A 54 -10.82 -32.82 53.35
N MET A 55 -10.11 -32.98 52.22
CA MET A 55 -9.56 -31.88 51.44
C MET A 55 -10.60 -31.11 50.64
N MET A 56 -11.57 -31.80 50.03
CA MET A 56 -12.54 -31.22 49.10
C MET A 56 -13.34 -30.05 49.69
N PRO A 57 -13.92 -30.14 50.91
CA PRO A 57 -14.66 -29.03 51.54
C PRO A 57 -13.78 -27.79 51.83
N ASN A 58 -12.46 -27.97 51.91
CA ASN A 58 -11.51 -26.92 52.21
C ASN A 58 -10.73 -26.45 50.96
N ALA A 59 -11.06 -26.94 49.77
CA ALA A 59 -10.30 -26.76 48.53
C ALA A 59 -9.95 -25.29 48.21
N SER A 60 -10.91 -24.38 48.40
CA SER A 60 -10.74 -22.94 48.15
C SER A 60 -9.82 -22.24 49.16
N ASN A 61 -9.58 -22.86 50.32
CA ASN A 61 -8.85 -22.29 51.46
C ASN A 61 -7.45 -22.88 51.66
N ILE A 62 -7.02 -23.83 50.83
CA ILE A 62 -5.69 -24.47 50.96
C ILE A 62 -4.58 -23.52 50.49
N PHE A 63 -4.70 -22.92 49.30
CA PHE A 63 -3.70 -21.99 48.78
C PHE A 63 -3.98 -20.55 49.23
N CYS A 64 -2.99 -19.91 49.85
CA CYS A 64 -3.06 -18.54 50.35
C CYS A 64 -2.73 -17.52 49.27
N ARG A 65 -3.76 -16.87 48.72
CA ARG A 65 -3.61 -15.79 47.72
C ARG A 65 -4.00 -14.43 48.29
N PHE A 66 -3.18 -13.91 49.20
CA PHE A 66 -3.39 -12.62 49.89
C PHE A 66 -2.18 -11.69 49.71
N GLY A 67 -2.36 -10.39 49.95
CA GLY A 67 -1.27 -9.40 49.84
C GLY A 67 -1.31 -8.57 48.55
N ASN A 68 -0.17 -7.97 48.21
CA ASN A 68 -0.01 -7.16 46.99
C ASN A 68 -0.01 -8.06 45.74
N GLU A 69 -0.07 -7.47 44.53
CA GLU A 69 -0.06 -8.28 43.29
C GLU A 69 1.22 -9.11 43.12
N GLY A 70 2.36 -8.65 43.65
CA GLY A 70 3.59 -9.44 43.68
C GLY A 70 3.48 -10.70 44.55
N ASP A 71 2.87 -10.59 45.73
CA ASP A 71 2.63 -11.71 46.65
C ASP A 71 1.65 -12.73 46.04
N LYS A 72 0.60 -12.23 45.37
CA LYS A 72 -0.35 -13.08 44.64
C LYS A 72 0.34 -13.82 43.50
N GLN A 73 1.18 -13.14 42.72
CA GLN A 73 1.92 -13.77 41.63
C GLN A 73 2.93 -14.81 42.16
N ARG A 74 3.61 -14.52 43.27
CA ARG A 74 4.48 -15.47 43.97
C ARG A 74 3.72 -16.72 44.40
N SER A 75 2.55 -16.54 45.02
CA SER A 75 1.67 -17.66 45.38
C SER A 75 1.24 -18.49 44.18
N ASP A 76 0.89 -17.83 43.06
CA ASP A 76 0.48 -18.52 41.83
C ASP A 76 1.66 -19.34 41.26
N CYS A 77 2.91 -18.84 41.34
CA CYS A 77 4.11 -19.57 40.93
C CYS A 77 4.42 -20.76 41.85
N LEU A 78 4.29 -20.59 43.18
CA LEU A 78 4.47 -21.66 44.16
C LEU A 78 3.46 -22.79 43.99
N LYS A 79 2.24 -22.49 43.55
CA LYS A 79 1.22 -23.51 43.27
C LYS A 79 1.62 -24.45 42.13
N VAL A 80 2.35 -23.97 41.11
CA VAL A 80 2.68 -24.73 39.88
C VAL A 80 3.37 -26.07 40.17
N GLN A 81 4.25 -26.13 41.18
CA GLN A 81 5.00 -27.35 41.51
C GLN A 81 4.09 -28.50 41.95
N PHE A 82 2.94 -28.18 42.56
CA PHE A 82 1.95 -29.15 43.06
C PHE A 82 0.88 -29.51 42.03
N CYS A 83 0.71 -28.70 40.98
CA CYS A 83 -0.36 -28.90 39.99
C CYS A 83 -0.27 -30.30 39.35
N HIS A 84 -1.38 -31.02 39.32
CA HIS A 84 -1.49 -32.32 38.67
C HIS A 84 -2.22 -32.21 37.32
N SER A 85 -1.87 -33.06 36.35
CA SER A 85 -2.47 -33.02 35.00
C SER A 85 -3.95 -33.36 35.00
N ASP A 86 -4.39 -34.19 35.96
CA ASP A 86 -5.80 -34.58 36.09
C ASP A 86 -6.66 -33.57 36.86
N GLY A 87 -6.07 -32.49 37.36
CA GLY A 87 -6.80 -31.34 37.88
C GLY A 87 -6.62 -31.05 39.37
N ASP A 88 -7.53 -30.23 39.90
CA ASP A 88 -7.35 -29.54 41.17
C ASP A 88 -7.47 -30.48 42.37
N LEU A 89 -8.35 -31.48 42.31
CA LEU A 89 -8.49 -32.45 43.40
C LEU A 89 -7.24 -33.32 43.56
N PHE A 90 -6.62 -33.73 42.46
CA PHE A 90 -5.32 -34.41 42.46
C PHE A 90 -4.19 -33.50 42.94
N THR A 91 -4.26 -32.20 42.61
CA THR A 91 -3.33 -31.19 43.12
C THR A 91 -3.41 -31.07 44.64
N LEU A 92 -4.62 -31.04 45.22
CA LEU A 92 -4.83 -31.01 46.67
C LEU A 92 -4.33 -32.30 47.35
N LEU A 93 -4.56 -33.45 46.74
CA LEU A 93 -4.07 -34.73 47.26
C LEU A 93 -2.53 -34.78 47.28
N SER A 94 -1.88 -34.25 46.24
CA SER A 94 -0.41 -34.11 46.17
C SER A 94 0.11 -33.25 47.33
N VAL A 95 -0.55 -32.10 47.58
CA VAL A 95 -0.20 -31.20 48.69
C VAL A 95 -0.31 -31.89 50.04
N TYR A 96 -1.40 -32.63 50.28
CA TYR A 96 -1.57 -33.34 51.57
C TYR A 96 -0.54 -34.44 51.74
N LYS A 97 -0.28 -35.24 50.71
CA LYS A 97 0.72 -36.32 50.73
C LYS A 97 2.11 -35.79 51.07
N GLU A 98 2.53 -34.69 50.44
CA GLU A 98 3.82 -34.05 50.72
C GLU A 98 3.88 -33.44 52.13
N TRP A 99 2.80 -32.76 52.56
CA TRP A 99 2.72 -32.16 53.89
C TRP A 99 2.76 -33.20 55.01
N GLU A 100 2.07 -34.33 54.82
CA GLU A 100 1.99 -35.42 55.79
C GLU A 100 3.34 -36.12 55.99
N ALA A 101 4.13 -36.27 54.92
CA ALA A 101 5.45 -36.89 54.97
C ALA A 101 6.46 -36.09 55.82
N LEU A 102 6.18 -34.82 56.12
CA LEU A 102 7.06 -33.95 56.90
C LEU A 102 6.91 -34.18 58.42
N PRO A 103 8.01 -34.03 59.19
CA PRO A 103 7.94 -33.98 60.66
C PRO A 103 7.05 -32.84 61.14
N GLN A 104 6.29 -33.07 62.23
CA GLN A 104 5.26 -32.15 62.74
C GLN A 104 5.79 -30.73 62.99
N GLU A 105 7.03 -30.60 63.46
CA GLU A 105 7.69 -29.32 63.73
C GLU A 105 7.95 -28.49 62.45
N ARG A 106 8.14 -29.15 61.31
CA ARG A 106 8.43 -28.50 60.03
C ARG A 106 7.19 -28.15 59.22
N ARG A 107 6.05 -28.77 59.51
CA ARG A 107 4.79 -28.63 58.74
C ARG A 107 4.31 -27.19 58.63
N ASN A 108 4.29 -26.43 59.74
CA ASN A 108 3.84 -25.03 59.71
C ASN A 108 4.79 -24.13 58.89
N LYS A 109 6.10 -24.35 59.01
CA LYS A 109 7.11 -23.62 58.26
C LYS A 109 6.98 -23.90 56.75
N TRP A 110 6.83 -25.17 56.39
CA TRP A 110 6.61 -25.59 55.01
C TRP A 110 5.34 -25.00 54.41
N CYS A 111 4.24 -24.93 55.17
CA CYS A 111 3.01 -24.28 54.72
C CYS A 111 3.25 -22.81 54.38
N TRP A 112 3.97 -22.07 55.23
CA TRP A 112 4.29 -20.67 54.99
C TRP A 112 5.19 -20.48 53.75
N GLU A 113 6.22 -21.32 53.60
CA GLU A 113 7.15 -21.27 52.45
C GLU A 113 6.47 -21.57 51.10
N ASN A 114 5.38 -22.33 51.11
CA ASN A 114 4.66 -22.76 49.90
C ASN A 114 3.33 -22.04 49.67
N SER A 115 3.05 -20.96 50.40
CA SER A 115 1.77 -20.23 50.36
C SER A 115 0.56 -21.14 50.59
N ILE A 116 0.64 -22.02 51.59
CA ILE A 116 -0.42 -22.95 52.01
C ILE A 116 -0.95 -22.57 53.40
N ASN A 117 -2.25 -22.71 53.62
CA ASN A 117 -2.90 -22.40 54.88
C ASN A 117 -2.71 -23.53 55.90
N ALA A 118 -1.79 -23.35 56.85
CA ALA A 118 -1.51 -24.34 57.91
C ALA A 118 -2.73 -24.65 58.80
N LYS A 119 -3.65 -23.68 58.99
CA LYS A 119 -4.88 -23.91 59.77
C LYS A 119 -5.83 -24.83 59.01
N SER A 120 -6.01 -24.61 57.70
CA SER A 120 -6.82 -25.48 56.86
C SER A 120 -6.24 -26.89 56.80
N MET A 121 -4.91 -27.05 56.63
CA MET A 121 -4.27 -28.38 56.62
C MET A 121 -4.48 -29.16 57.91
N ARG A 122 -4.31 -28.52 59.08
CA ARG A 122 -4.58 -29.16 60.38
C ARG A 122 -6.04 -29.57 60.53
N ARG A 123 -6.97 -28.69 60.14
CA ARG A 123 -8.40 -29.01 60.17
C ARG A 123 -8.71 -30.26 59.34
N CYS A 124 -8.10 -30.37 58.17
CA CYS A 124 -8.29 -31.54 57.32
C CYS A 124 -7.66 -32.79 57.92
N GLN A 125 -6.50 -32.67 58.57
CA GLN A 125 -5.89 -33.78 59.31
C GLN A 125 -6.81 -34.27 60.45
N ASP A 126 -7.42 -33.35 61.20
CA ASP A 126 -8.37 -33.70 62.26
C ASP A 126 -9.57 -34.46 61.66
N THR A 127 -10.12 -33.99 60.54
CA THR A 127 -11.20 -34.67 59.81
C THR A 127 -10.78 -36.05 59.29
N VAL A 128 -9.54 -36.22 58.80
CA VAL A 128 -9.01 -37.54 58.39
C VAL A 128 -9.00 -38.50 59.59
N PHE A 129 -8.49 -38.07 60.74
CA PHE A 129 -8.47 -38.93 61.94
C PHE A 129 -9.86 -39.27 62.46
N GLU A 130 -10.80 -38.33 62.40
CA GLU A 130 -12.20 -38.57 62.75
C GLU A 130 -12.84 -39.62 61.83
N LEU A 131 -12.61 -39.52 60.51
CA LEU A 131 -13.10 -40.47 59.52
C LEU A 131 -12.46 -41.85 59.66
N GLU A 132 -11.14 -41.94 59.86
CA GLU A 132 -10.43 -43.20 60.13
C GLU A 132 -10.99 -43.88 61.38
N SER A 133 -11.11 -43.13 62.48
CA SER A 133 -11.66 -43.63 63.75
C SER A 133 -13.12 -44.08 63.62
N PHE A 134 -13.91 -43.40 62.80
CA PHE A 134 -15.28 -43.76 62.52
C PHE A 134 -15.38 -45.07 61.71
N LEU A 135 -14.60 -45.18 60.64
CA LEU A 135 -14.56 -46.39 59.79
C LEU A 135 -14.09 -47.62 60.56
N GLU A 136 -13.14 -47.45 61.47
CA GLU A 136 -12.66 -48.52 62.33
C GLU A 136 -13.73 -48.96 63.35
N ARG A 137 -14.35 -48.00 64.06
CA ARG A 137 -15.32 -48.31 65.14
C ARG A 137 -16.65 -48.85 64.63
N GLU A 138 -17.24 -48.20 63.64
CA GLU A 138 -18.61 -48.50 63.20
C GLU A 138 -18.65 -49.59 62.12
N HIS A 139 -17.60 -49.70 61.30
CA HIS A 139 -17.58 -50.60 60.14
C HIS A 139 -16.53 -51.71 60.22
N GLY A 140 -15.61 -51.66 61.18
CA GLY A 140 -14.52 -52.63 61.31
C GLY A 140 -13.51 -52.55 60.16
N PHE A 141 -13.47 -51.41 59.44
CA PHE A 141 -12.58 -51.20 58.31
C PHE A 141 -11.36 -50.41 58.77
N VAL A 142 -10.19 -51.04 58.71
CA VAL A 142 -8.92 -50.38 59.04
C VAL A 142 -8.38 -49.70 57.78
N VAL A 143 -8.34 -48.37 57.79
CA VAL A 143 -7.75 -47.59 56.70
C VAL A 143 -6.22 -47.82 56.72
N PRO A 144 -5.61 -48.27 55.60
CA PRO A 144 -4.17 -48.47 55.56
C PRO A 144 -3.40 -47.16 55.75
N SER A 145 -2.25 -47.22 56.42
CA SER A 145 -1.42 -46.04 56.66
C SER A 145 -0.52 -45.64 55.47
N TYR A 146 -0.44 -46.48 54.43
CA TYR A 146 0.38 -46.26 53.26
C TYR A 146 -0.42 -45.74 52.07
N TRP A 147 0.25 -44.98 51.21
CA TRP A 147 -0.29 -44.48 49.94
C TRP A 147 -0.08 -45.51 48.83
N ARG A 148 -1.11 -45.77 48.03
CA ARG A 148 -1.08 -46.57 46.80
C ARG A 148 -0.95 -45.69 45.56
N TRP A 149 -1.49 -44.47 45.63
CA TRP A 149 -1.40 -43.49 44.55
C TRP A 149 -0.10 -42.69 44.62
N ASP A 150 0.50 -42.43 43.46
CA ASP A 150 1.68 -41.59 43.30
C ASP A 150 1.46 -40.52 42.22
N PRO A 151 1.54 -39.22 42.56
CA PRO A 151 1.36 -38.13 41.61
C PRO A 151 2.43 -38.03 40.51
N HIS A 152 3.50 -38.83 40.57
CA HIS A 152 4.58 -38.81 39.58
C HIS A 152 4.55 -39.97 38.60
N THR A 153 3.74 -41.00 38.85
CA THR A 153 3.65 -42.18 37.98
C THR A 153 2.19 -42.43 37.60
N PRO A 154 1.81 -42.29 36.31
CA PRO A 154 0.48 -42.65 35.86
C PRO A 154 0.17 -44.10 36.19
N SER A 155 -0.94 -44.33 36.89
CA SER A 155 -1.29 -45.62 37.47
C SER A 155 -2.77 -45.94 37.28
N VAL A 156 -3.14 -47.20 37.57
CA VAL A 156 -4.55 -47.60 37.63
C VAL A 156 -5.29 -46.82 38.73
N HIS A 157 -4.58 -46.35 39.76
CA HIS A 157 -5.16 -45.57 40.85
C HIS A 157 -5.67 -44.20 40.38
N ASP A 158 -5.05 -43.56 39.38
CA ASP A 158 -5.55 -42.31 38.79
C ASP A 158 -6.93 -42.52 38.15
N LYS A 159 -7.10 -43.62 37.41
CA LYS A 159 -8.39 -43.98 36.82
C LYS A 159 -9.44 -44.28 37.89
N ASN A 160 -9.05 -45.03 38.92
CA ASN A 160 -9.96 -45.36 40.02
C ASN A 160 -10.38 -44.10 40.79
N MET A 161 -9.45 -43.19 41.08
CA MET A 161 -9.77 -41.91 41.73
C MET A 161 -10.69 -41.05 40.87
N LYS A 162 -10.49 -40.98 39.54
CA LYS A 162 -11.40 -40.27 38.63
C LYS A 162 -12.83 -40.81 38.73
N LYS A 163 -13.00 -42.14 38.84
CA LYS A 163 -14.31 -42.78 39.06
C LYS A 163 -14.93 -42.38 40.40
N VAL A 164 -14.14 -42.39 41.48
CA VAL A 164 -14.61 -41.97 42.82
C VAL A 164 -15.04 -40.50 42.81
N ILE A 165 -14.22 -39.61 42.25
CA ILE A 165 -14.53 -38.17 42.11
C ILE A 165 -15.82 -37.97 41.32
N LEU A 166 -15.94 -38.65 40.18
CA LEU A 166 -17.10 -38.54 39.31
C LEU A 166 -18.39 -39.01 40.00
N ALA A 167 -18.35 -40.15 40.69
CA ALA A 167 -19.51 -40.66 41.42
C ALA A 167 -19.95 -39.75 42.58
N SER A 168 -19.01 -39.00 43.16
CA SER A 168 -19.27 -38.16 44.33
C SER A 168 -19.79 -36.77 43.97
N LEU A 169 -19.55 -36.34 42.73
CA LEU A 169 -19.92 -35.03 42.17
C LEU A 169 -20.64 -35.23 40.83
N SER A 170 -21.52 -36.23 40.75
CA SER A 170 -22.22 -36.64 39.51
C SER A 170 -23.13 -35.54 38.94
N GLU A 171 -23.61 -34.62 39.78
CA GLU A 171 -24.41 -33.47 39.35
C GLU A 171 -23.54 -32.27 38.92
N ASN A 172 -22.27 -32.23 39.33
CA ASN A 172 -21.35 -31.12 39.06
C ASN A 172 -20.42 -31.45 37.89
N VAL A 173 -21.01 -31.85 36.77
CA VAL A 173 -20.31 -32.25 35.55
C VAL A 173 -20.43 -31.15 34.50
N ALA A 174 -19.35 -30.91 33.76
CA ALA A 174 -19.36 -30.01 32.62
C ALA A 174 -18.60 -30.62 31.43
N MET A 175 -19.09 -30.36 30.22
CA MET A 175 -18.50 -30.84 28.97
C MET A 175 -17.82 -29.68 28.24
N PHE A 176 -16.63 -29.89 27.69
CA PHE A 176 -15.98 -28.87 26.87
C PHE A 176 -16.81 -28.63 25.61
N SER A 177 -17.25 -27.38 25.40
CA SER A 177 -18.16 -27.01 24.30
C SER A 177 -17.51 -27.10 22.91
N GLY A 178 -16.21 -27.40 22.83
CA GLY A 178 -15.44 -27.49 21.58
C GLY A 178 -14.70 -26.19 21.20
N ARG A 179 -15.03 -25.08 21.87
CA ARG A 179 -14.38 -23.78 21.65
C ARG A 179 -13.97 -23.11 22.96
N ASN A 180 -12.74 -22.61 22.99
CA ASN A 180 -12.14 -22.01 24.19
C ASN A 180 -12.92 -20.82 24.75
N GLN A 181 -13.44 -19.95 23.88
CA GLN A 181 -14.15 -18.74 24.30
C GLN A 181 -15.53 -19.02 24.89
N LEU A 182 -16.15 -20.13 24.48
CA LEU A 182 -17.39 -20.64 25.06
C LEU A 182 -17.13 -21.37 26.37
N GLY A 183 -16.01 -22.08 26.48
CA GLY A 183 -15.61 -22.78 27.70
C GLY A 183 -16.26 -24.15 27.81
N TYR A 184 -16.88 -24.42 28.95
CA TYR A 184 -17.53 -25.68 29.30
C TYR A 184 -19.03 -25.48 29.48
N GLU A 185 -19.84 -26.38 28.93
CA GLU A 185 -21.28 -26.47 29.16
C GLU A 185 -21.56 -27.28 30.43
N VAL A 186 -22.14 -26.65 31.43
CA VAL A 186 -22.57 -27.30 32.68
C VAL A 186 -23.77 -28.20 32.38
N ALA A 187 -23.68 -29.48 32.76
CA ALA A 187 -24.62 -30.49 32.32
C ALA A 187 -26.06 -30.27 32.83
N GLN A 188 -26.21 -29.80 34.07
CA GLN A 188 -27.51 -29.61 34.71
C GLN A 188 -28.23 -28.33 34.24
N THR A 189 -27.49 -27.25 33.97
CA THR A 189 -28.06 -25.93 33.64
C THR A 189 -27.97 -25.59 32.15
N GLY A 190 -27.12 -26.27 31.39
CA GLY A 190 -26.78 -25.93 30.00
C GLY A 190 -25.98 -24.62 29.85
N GLN A 191 -25.57 -24.00 30.96
CA GLN A 191 -24.84 -22.73 30.94
C GLN A 191 -23.38 -22.94 30.54
N HIS A 192 -22.84 -21.98 29.79
CA HIS A 192 -21.46 -22.00 29.31
C HIS A 192 -20.55 -21.19 30.23
N VAL A 193 -19.55 -21.84 30.82
CA VAL A 193 -18.73 -21.31 31.91
C VAL A 193 -17.24 -21.57 31.64
N GLN A 194 -16.37 -20.62 32.01
CA GLN A 194 -14.93 -20.76 31.84
C GLN A 194 -14.26 -21.47 33.03
N LEU A 195 -13.11 -22.09 32.81
CA LEU A 195 -12.28 -22.56 33.92
C LEU A 195 -11.73 -21.37 34.70
N HIS A 196 -11.76 -21.44 36.03
CA HIS A 196 -11.15 -20.41 36.85
C HIS A 196 -9.63 -20.34 36.57
N PRO A 197 -9.01 -19.14 36.50
CA PRO A 197 -7.58 -18.98 36.19
C PRO A 197 -6.61 -19.73 37.12
N SER A 198 -7.07 -20.11 38.33
CA SER A 198 -6.26 -20.89 39.27
C SER A 198 -6.28 -22.39 39.02
N SER A 199 -7.05 -22.89 38.05
CA SER A 199 -7.15 -24.32 37.77
C SER A 199 -5.82 -24.88 37.29
N SER A 200 -5.40 -25.99 37.87
CA SER A 200 -4.22 -26.76 37.48
C SER A 200 -4.28 -27.25 36.03
N LEU A 201 -5.47 -27.52 35.47
CA LEU A 201 -5.62 -27.89 34.06
C LEU A 201 -5.07 -26.81 33.10
N LEU A 202 -5.18 -25.53 33.49
CA LEU A 202 -4.63 -24.41 32.71
C LEU A 202 -3.10 -24.37 32.75
N VAL A 203 -2.46 -24.87 33.82
CA VAL A 203 -1.00 -24.98 33.93
C VAL A 203 -0.45 -25.94 32.89
N PHE A 204 -1.16 -27.04 32.62
CA PHE A 204 -0.81 -28.03 31.59
C PHE A 204 -1.41 -27.72 30.21
N ALA A 205 -2.13 -26.60 30.07
CA ALA A 205 -2.90 -26.24 28.88
C ALA A 205 -3.88 -27.35 28.41
N GLN A 206 -4.32 -28.22 29.32
CA GLN A 206 -5.21 -29.32 29.02
C GLN A 206 -6.66 -28.86 29.02
N LYS A 207 -7.45 -29.44 28.10
CA LYS A 207 -8.89 -29.20 27.95
C LYS A 207 -9.59 -30.54 27.80
N PRO A 208 -9.66 -31.33 28.88
CA PRO A 208 -10.38 -32.59 28.86
C PRO A 208 -11.82 -32.37 28.38
N SER A 209 -12.33 -33.32 27.60
CA SER A 209 -13.70 -33.29 27.07
C SER A 209 -14.75 -33.20 28.17
N TRP A 210 -14.47 -33.83 29.31
CA TRP A 210 -15.37 -33.87 30.46
C TRP A 210 -14.61 -33.51 31.73
N VAL A 211 -15.23 -32.69 32.55
CA VAL A 211 -14.69 -32.29 33.85
C VAL A 211 -15.78 -32.38 34.91
N VAL A 212 -15.32 -32.58 36.14
CA VAL A 212 -16.09 -32.38 37.35
C VAL A 212 -15.58 -31.11 38.01
N PHE A 213 -16.48 -30.33 38.61
CA PHE A 213 -16.13 -29.12 39.34
C PHE A 213 -16.67 -29.16 40.77
N GLY A 214 -16.00 -28.47 41.70
CA GLY A 214 -16.47 -28.33 43.07
C GLY A 214 -17.61 -27.33 43.15
N ASP A 215 -17.35 -26.09 42.73
CA ASP A 215 -18.29 -24.97 42.87
C ASP A 215 -18.31 -24.08 41.61
N LEU A 216 -19.44 -23.39 41.43
CA LEU A 216 -19.60 -22.28 40.48
C LEU A 216 -19.35 -20.95 41.19
N LEU A 217 -18.28 -20.27 40.84
CA LEU A 217 -17.94 -18.97 41.42
C LEU A 217 -18.48 -17.85 40.52
N SER A 218 -19.44 -17.08 41.04
CA SER A 218 -19.99 -15.90 40.37
C SER A 218 -19.43 -14.63 41.03
N VAL A 219 -18.51 -13.94 40.35
CA VAL A 219 -17.97 -12.63 40.79
C VAL A 219 -18.36 -11.54 39.79
N SER A 220 -17.60 -11.42 38.70
CA SER A 220 -17.86 -10.55 37.55
C SER A 220 -18.12 -11.35 36.27
N ASN A 221 -17.49 -12.52 36.17
CA ASN A 221 -17.82 -13.60 35.25
C ASN A 221 -18.03 -14.88 36.08
N GLU A 222 -18.75 -15.85 35.52
CA GLU A 222 -18.91 -17.17 36.11
C GLU A 222 -17.71 -18.06 35.78
N TYR A 223 -17.18 -18.76 36.79
CA TYR A 223 -16.05 -19.67 36.65
C TYR A 223 -16.30 -21.01 37.34
N LEU A 224 -15.84 -22.10 36.71
CA LEU A 224 -15.72 -23.42 37.33
C LEU A 224 -14.49 -23.45 38.24
N VAL A 225 -14.67 -23.80 39.50
CA VAL A 225 -13.61 -23.88 40.53
C VAL A 225 -13.42 -25.32 40.99
N CYS A 226 -12.19 -25.67 41.36
CA CYS A 226 -11.80 -27.02 41.79
C CYS A 226 -12.12 -28.07 40.71
N VAL A 227 -11.51 -27.89 39.53
CA VAL A 227 -11.88 -28.66 38.33
C VAL A 227 -10.95 -29.84 38.14
N SER A 228 -11.51 -31.03 37.91
CA SER A 228 -10.76 -32.26 37.65
C SER A 228 -11.27 -32.99 36.41
N ALA A 229 -10.34 -33.54 35.63
CA ALA A 229 -10.62 -34.26 34.41
C ALA A 229 -11.24 -35.64 34.71
N VAL A 230 -12.28 -36.02 33.97
CA VAL A 230 -12.95 -37.31 34.12
C VAL A 230 -13.08 -38.03 32.78
N GLU A 231 -13.17 -39.36 32.83
CA GLU A 231 -13.34 -40.18 31.64
C GLU A 231 -14.83 -40.38 31.31
N PHE A 232 -15.18 -40.09 30.06
CA PHE A 232 -16.55 -40.19 29.53
C PHE A 232 -17.23 -41.53 29.80
N GLN A 233 -16.51 -42.64 29.59
CA GLN A 233 -17.05 -43.99 29.76
C GLN A 233 -17.57 -44.25 31.18
N SER A 234 -16.96 -43.61 32.18
CA SER A 234 -17.33 -43.79 33.58
C SER A 234 -18.66 -43.11 33.95
N LEU A 235 -19.21 -42.24 33.09
CA LEU A 235 -20.52 -41.61 33.30
C LEU A 235 -21.67 -42.61 33.18
N TYR A 236 -21.56 -43.59 32.27
CA TYR A 236 -22.60 -44.62 32.07
C TYR A 236 -22.62 -45.67 33.18
N ASP A 237 -21.51 -45.83 33.90
CA ASP A 237 -21.37 -46.79 34.99
C ASP A 237 -21.94 -46.27 36.33
N LEU A 238 -22.40 -45.01 36.38
CA LEU A 238 -22.92 -44.38 37.60
C LEU A 238 -24.29 -44.92 37.99
N GLN A 239 -24.48 -45.17 39.30
CA GLN A 239 -25.76 -45.51 39.90
C GLN A 239 -26.08 -44.57 41.07
N PRO A 240 -27.18 -43.79 41.03
CA PRO A 240 -28.14 -43.67 39.92
C PRO A 240 -27.51 -43.01 38.66
N PRO A 241 -28.08 -43.22 37.47
CA PRO A 241 -27.61 -42.55 36.26
C PRO A 241 -27.76 -41.02 36.40
N PRO A 242 -26.91 -40.23 35.73
CA PRO A 242 -26.95 -38.78 35.82
C PRO A 242 -28.31 -38.21 35.38
N SER A 243 -28.69 -37.08 35.96
CA SER A 243 -29.96 -36.40 35.69
C SER A 243 -30.07 -35.81 34.27
N PHE A 244 -28.97 -35.82 33.51
CA PHE A 244 -28.84 -35.24 32.18
C PHE A 244 -28.49 -36.28 31.10
N ASP A 245 -28.87 -35.98 29.86
CA ASP A 245 -28.64 -36.85 28.70
C ASP A 245 -27.28 -36.55 28.05
N VAL A 246 -26.32 -37.42 28.34
CA VAL A 246 -24.94 -37.35 27.86
C VAL A 246 -24.87 -37.34 26.33
N SER A 247 -25.68 -38.15 25.65
CA SER A 247 -25.67 -38.26 24.18
C SER A 247 -26.12 -36.96 23.52
N LYS A 248 -27.16 -36.31 24.07
CA LYS A 248 -27.61 -34.99 23.58
C LYS A 248 -26.56 -33.91 23.80
N MET A 249 -25.78 -33.98 24.88
CA MET A 249 -24.68 -33.03 25.08
C MET A 249 -23.57 -33.23 24.05
N GLU A 250 -23.17 -34.47 23.76
CA GLU A 250 -22.18 -34.75 22.73
C GLU A 250 -22.63 -34.32 21.32
N GLU A 251 -23.91 -34.47 20.99
CA GLU A 251 -24.49 -33.95 19.74
C GLU A 251 -24.40 -32.42 19.63
N ARG A 252 -24.49 -31.71 20.77
CA ARG A 252 -24.35 -30.25 20.85
C ARG A 252 -22.90 -29.78 20.85
N LYS A 253 -21.93 -30.67 21.05
CA LYS A 253 -20.50 -30.34 21.06
C LYS A 253 -20.08 -29.78 19.71
N LEU A 254 -19.46 -28.61 19.71
CA LEU A 254 -18.91 -28.03 18.48
C LEU A 254 -17.68 -28.83 18.05
N GLN A 255 -17.69 -29.27 16.80
CA GLN A 255 -16.50 -29.79 16.15
C GLN A 255 -15.69 -28.64 15.57
N THR A 256 -14.38 -28.83 15.45
CA THR A 256 -13.49 -27.87 14.81
C THR A 256 -12.99 -28.44 13.49
N LYS A 257 -13.14 -27.69 12.40
CA LYS A 257 -12.52 -27.99 11.10
C LYS A 257 -11.57 -26.87 10.73
N THR A 258 -10.33 -27.23 10.41
CA THR A 258 -9.31 -26.26 10.00
C THR A 258 -9.19 -26.28 8.48
N LEU A 259 -9.42 -25.12 7.87
CA LEU A 259 -9.16 -24.90 6.45
C LEU A 259 -7.80 -24.21 6.30
N THR A 260 -7.00 -24.68 5.36
CA THR A 260 -5.64 -24.17 5.08
C THR A 260 -5.47 -23.94 3.57
N GLY A 261 -4.35 -23.35 3.17
CA GLY A 261 -4.02 -23.12 1.75
C GLY A 261 -4.39 -21.73 1.23
N PHE A 262 -4.61 -20.75 2.11
CA PHE A 262 -5.05 -19.40 1.73
C PHE A 262 -3.94 -18.36 1.89
N GLY A 263 -3.87 -17.42 0.94
CA GLY A 263 -3.01 -16.25 1.04
C GLY A 263 -3.46 -15.25 2.10
N THR A 264 -2.51 -14.50 2.67
CA THR A 264 -2.77 -13.48 3.69
C THR A 264 -3.72 -12.39 3.19
N ILE A 265 -3.62 -11.98 1.93
CA ILE A 265 -4.46 -10.94 1.33
C ILE A 265 -5.86 -11.48 1.09
N LEU A 266 -5.98 -12.72 0.62
CA LEU A 266 -7.28 -13.41 0.50
C LEU A 266 -8.01 -13.44 1.84
N LEU A 267 -7.33 -13.85 2.92
CA LEU A 267 -7.90 -13.90 4.27
C LEU A 267 -8.31 -12.51 4.77
N LYS A 268 -7.49 -11.47 4.53
CA LYS A 268 -7.85 -10.08 4.88
C LYS A 268 -9.10 -9.59 4.14
N ARG A 269 -9.31 -9.98 2.87
CA ARG A 269 -10.53 -9.67 2.10
C ARG A 269 -11.75 -10.41 2.64
N PHE A 270 -11.58 -11.69 2.97
CA PHE A 270 -12.60 -12.49 3.62
C PHE A 270 -13.05 -11.88 4.95
N CYS A 271 -12.11 -11.35 5.75
CA CYS A 271 -12.44 -10.66 6.98
C CYS A 271 -13.10 -9.30 6.77
N GLY A 272 -12.63 -8.51 5.80
CA GLY A 272 -13.03 -7.12 5.61
C GLY A 272 -12.45 -6.19 6.69
N LYS A 273 -12.78 -4.89 6.60
CA LYS A 273 -12.32 -3.89 7.58
C LYS A 273 -13.01 -4.14 8.93
N SER A 274 -12.23 -4.22 10.01
CA SER A 274 -12.74 -4.49 11.36
C SER A 274 -13.65 -5.74 11.44
N ASN A 275 -13.37 -6.76 10.63
CA ASN A 275 -14.15 -8.00 10.53
C ASN A 275 -15.62 -7.84 10.07
N SER A 276 -15.97 -6.73 9.39
CA SER A 276 -17.33 -6.50 8.92
C SER A 276 -17.84 -7.60 7.98
N ASN A 277 -17.00 -8.05 7.04
CA ASN A 277 -17.39 -9.07 6.07
C ASN A 277 -17.49 -10.43 6.75
N LEU A 278 -16.54 -10.75 7.64
CA LEU A 278 -16.57 -11.99 8.43
C LEU A 278 -17.88 -12.11 9.21
N LEU A 279 -18.30 -11.04 9.90
CA LEU A 279 -19.57 -11.02 10.65
C LEU A 279 -20.77 -11.24 9.73
N GLY A 280 -20.77 -10.62 8.54
CA GLY A 280 -21.79 -10.85 7.52
C GLY A 280 -21.82 -12.29 7.02
N HIS A 281 -20.66 -12.90 6.73
CA HIS A 281 -20.56 -14.30 6.32
C HIS A 281 -21.04 -15.25 7.42
N VAL A 282 -20.61 -15.04 8.66
CA VAL A 282 -21.05 -15.82 9.83
C VAL A 282 -22.56 -15.73 10.01
N SER A 283 -23.16 -14.54 9.92
CA SER A 283 -24.62 -14.37 10.01
C SER A 283 -25.37 -15.15 8.94
N ARG A 284 -24.89 -15.15 7.69
CA ARG A 284 -25.49 -15.94 6.60
C ARG A 284 -25.40 -17.43 6.84
N ILE A 285 -24.25 -17.91 7.32
CA ILE A 285 -24.04 -19.33 7.62
C ILE A 285 -24.98 -19.76 8.76
N ARG A 286 -25.08 -18.97 9.84
CA ARG A 286 -26.01 -19.24 10.95
C ARG A 286 -27.46 -19.29 10.48
N LYS A 287 -27.88 -18.37 9.62
CA LYS A 287 -29.22 -18.36 9.03
C LYS A 287 -29.48 -19.59 8.15
N ALA A 288 -28.49 -20.02 7.38
CA ALA A 288 -28.61 -21.18 6.50
C ALA A 288 -28.68 -22.51 7.27
N CYS A 289 -27.95 -22.61 8.38
CA CYS A 289 -27.93 -23.78 9.25
C CYS A 289 -29.02 -23.77 10.34
N LEU A 290 -29.65 -22.61 10.60
CA LEU A 290 -30.53 -22.39 11.75
C LEU A 290 -29.84 -22.64 13.11
N ASP A 291 -28.52 -22.47 13.18
CA ASP A 291 -27.71 -22.62 14.40
C ASP A 291 -26.86 -21.36 14.67
N GLU A 292 -27.18 -20.65 15.76
CA GLU A 292 -26.45 -19.46 16.21
C GLU A 292 -25.05 -19.77 16.79
N ARG A 293 -24.76 -21.04 17.08
CA ARG A 293 -23.51 -21.50 17.70
C ARG A 293 -22.41 -21.77 16.67
N ILE A 294 -22.62 -21.40 15.40
CA ILE A 294 -21.58 -21.47 14.37
C ILE A 294 -20.62 -20.29 14.54
N PHE A 295 -19.32 -20.60 14.56
CA PHE A 295 -18.26 -19.59 14.62
C PHE A 295 -17.23 -19.83 13.52
N VAL A 296 -16.75 -18.74 12.95
CA VAL A 296 -15.64 -18.74 11.98
C VAL A 296 -14.56 -17.84 12.54
N GLU A 297 -13.39 -18.41 12.82
CA GLU A 297 -12.23 -17.71 13.35
C GLU A 297 -11.12 -17.73 12.31
N VAL A 298 -10.61 -16.55 11.95
CA VAL A 298 -9.58 -16.41 10.92
C VAL A 298 -8.28 -15.99 11.57
N LYS A 299 -7.25 -16.83 11.44
CA LYS A 299 -5.90 -16.52 11.89
C LYS A 299 -5.05 -16.18 10.68
N VAL A 300 -4.95 -14.88 10.40
CA VAL A 300 -4.23 -14.35 9.23
C VAL A 300 -2.74 -14.70 9.28
N ASP A 301 -2.12 -14.62 10.46
CA ASP A 301 -0.67 -14.90 10.62
C ASP A 301 -0.33 -16.38 10.40
N GLU A 302 -1.26 -17.28 10.74
CA GLU A 302 -1.11 -18.73 10.53
C GLU A 302 -1.71 -19.22 9.20
N ASN A 303 -2.23 -18.31 8.36
CA ASN A 303 -2.90 -18.62 7.09
C ASN A 303 -4.01 -19.69 7.18
N LEU A 304 -4.78 -19.67 8.28
CA LEU A 304 -5.80 -20.69 8.54
C LEU A 304 -7.14 -20.10 8.98
N ILE A 305 -8.20 -20.84 8.66
CA ILE A 305 -9.57 -20.57 9.10
C ILE A 305 -10.03 -21.74 9.95
N GLN A 306 -10.50 -21.47 11.16
CA GLN A 306 -11.09 -22.45 12.05
C GLN A 306 -12.60 -22.28 12.07
N LEU A 307 -13.30 -23.30 11.59
CA LEU A 307 -14.74 -23.41 11.61
C LEU A 307 -15.17 -24.23 12.82
N TYR A 308 -16.13 -23.69 13.57
CA TYR A 308 -16.77 -24.34 14.70
C TYR A 308 -18.25 -24.49 14.42
N ALA A 309 -18.75 -25.72 14.39
CA ALA A 309 -20.16 -26.04 14.14
C ALA A 309 -20.51 -27.41 14.74
N ALA A 310 -21.80 -27.67 14.95
CA ALA A 310 -22.28 -29.01 15.25
C ALA A 310 -21.97 -29.98 14.09
N SER A 311 -21.89 -31.28 14.39
CA SER A 311 -21.48 -32.29 13.40
C SER A 311 -22.36 -32.30 12.14
N HIS A 312 -23.67 -32.03 12.28
CA HIS A 312 -24.61 -32.02 11.16
C HIS A 312 -24.49 -30.76 10.28
N ASP A 313 -24.09 -29.63 10.85
CA ASP A 313 -23.95 -28.35 10.13
C ASP A 313 -22.56 -28.13 9.52
N MET A 314 -21.54 -28.89 9.97
CA MET A 314 -20.15 -28.68 9.58
C MET A 314 -19.94 -28.71 8.07
N ASN A 315 -20.60 -29.61 7.34
CA ASN A 315 -20.47 -29.71 5.89
C ASN A 315 -21.05 -28.47 5.18
N THR A 316 -22.26 -28.07 5.56
CA THR A 316 -22.92 -26.86 5.02
C THR A 316 -22.10 -25.60 5.32
N ALA A 317 -21.62 -25.44 6.55
CA ALA A 317 -20.78 -24.31 6.94
C ALA A 317 -19.45 -24.30 6.16
N THR A 318 -18.81 -25.46 5.95
CA THR A 318 -17.59 -25.57 5.15
C THR A 318 -17.83 -25.17 3.69
N MET A 319 -18.92 -25.64 3.09
CA MET A 319 -19.28 -25.32 1.71
C MET A 319 -19.46 -23.81 1.54
N LEU A 320 -20.27 -23.18 2.39
CA LEU A 320 -20.52 -21.73 2.33
C LEU A 320 -19.25 -20.90 2.51
N VAL A 321 -18.34 -21.30 3.40
CA VAL A 321 -17.04 -20.62 3.55
C VAL A 321 -16.17 -20.82 2.32
N SER A 322 -16.12 -22.05 1.78
CA SER A 322 -15.34 -22.37 0.57
C SER A 322 -15.83 -21.58 -0.64
N ASP A 323 -17.15 -21.45 -0.82
CA ASP A 323 -17.76 -20.67 -1.91
C ASP A 323 -17.38 -19.19 -1.83
N VAL A 324 -17.32 -18.63 -0.61
CA VAL A 324 -16.88 -17.26 -0.42
C VAL A 324 -15.40 -17.08 -0.75
N LEU A 325 -14.56 -18.01 -0.32
CA LEU A 325 -13.12 -17.98 -0.57
C LEU A 325 -12.80 -18.16 -2.05
N GLU A 326 -13.48 -19.06 -2.75
CA GLU A 326 -13.27 -19.30 -4.17
C GLU A 326 -13.70 -18.09 -5.00
N TYR A 327 -14.79 -17.43 -4.62
CA TYR A 327 -15.20 -16.16 -5.22
C TYR A 327 -14.14 -15.05 -5.05
N GLU A 328 -13.62 -14.86 -3.83
CA GLU A 328 -12.59 -13.85 -3.60
C GLU A 328 -11.26 -14.21 -4.28
N LYS A 329 -10.92 -15.50 -4.38
CA LYS A 329 -9.77 -16.00 -5.14
C LYS A 329 -9.90 -15.71 -6.63
N LYS A 330 -11.08 -15.93 -7.22
CA LYS A 330 -11.39 -15.56 -8.61
C LYS A 330 -11.16 -14.05 -8.82
N ARG A 331 -11.67 -13.20 -7.92
CA ARG A 331 -11.50 -11.75 -7.98
C ARG A 331 -10.05 -11.29 -7.88
N LEU A 332 -9.25 -11.92 -7.01
CA LEU A 332 -7.81 -11.63 -6.92
C LEU A 332 -7.07 -11.94 -8.23
N ARG A 333 -7.50 -12.98 -8.96
CA ARG A 333 -6.90 -13.36 -10.25
C ARG A 333 -7.26 -12.41 -11.38
N THR A 334 -8.49 -11.89 -11.39
CA THR A 334 -8.99 -10.95 -12.42
C THR A 334 -8.68 -9.49 -12.13
N GLU A 335 -8.12 -9.19 -10.95
CA GLU A 335 -7.84 -7.82 -10.53
C GLU A 335 -6.86 -7.13 -11.48
N CYS A 336 -7.25 -5.95 -11.96
CA CYS A 336 -6.42 -5.11 -12.81
C CYS A 336 -6.28 -3.71 -12.21
N MET A 337 -5.17 -3.06 -12.55
CA MET A 337 -4.93 -1.65 -12.28
C MET A 337 -5.16 -0.86 -13.56
N GLU A 338 -6.00 0.18 -13.47
CA GLU A 338 -6.15 1.16 -14.54
C GLU A 338 -4.89 2.04 -14.58
N LYS A 339 -4.14 1.97 -15.69
CA LYS A 339 -2.97 2.81 -15.93
C LYS A 339 -3.21 3.69 -17.15
N CYS A 340 -3.22 5.01 -16.93
CA CYS A 340 -3.22 5.97 -18.02
C CYS A 340 -1.85 5.94 -18.71
N LEU A 341 -1.83 5.94 -20.05
CA LEU A 341 -0.57 6.08 -20.80
C LEU A 341 0.05 7.47 -20.60
N TYR A 342 -0.81 8.49 -20.52
CA TYR A 342 -0.46 9.87 -20.21
C TYR A 342 -1.71 10.60 -19.69
N HIS A 343 -1.52 11.73 -19.01
CA HIS A 343 -2.63 12.57 -18.55
C HIS A 343 -2.88 13.71 -19.53
N GLY A 344 -3.94 13.60 -20.33
CA GLY A 344 -4.38 14.66 -21.25
C GLY A 344 -5.27 15.69 -20.57
N SER A 345 -5.24 16.94 -21.03
CA SER A 345 -6.14 18.01 -20.57
C SER A 345 -7.40 18.05 -21.45
N GLY A 346 -8.42 17.20 -21.20
CA GLY A 346 -9.77 17.47 -21.72
C GLY A 346 -10.61 16.33 -22.34
N SER A 347 -10.18 15.06 -22.38
CA SER A 347 -11.06 13.90 -22.65
C SER A 347 -10.42 12.60 -22.16
N ALA A 348 -11.18 11.50 -22.16
CA ALA A 348 -10.80 10.17 -21.69
C ALA A 348 -9.38 9.83 -22.15
N SER A 349 -8.46 9.72 -21.19
CA SER A 349 -7.06 9.44 -21.47
C SER A 349 -6.92 7.98 -21.90
N PRO A 350 -6.08 7.65 -22.91
CA PRO A 350 -5.82 6.28 -23.28
C PRO A 350 -5.36 5.47 -22.06
N MET A 351 -5.97 4.30 -21.87
CA MET A 351 -5.78 3.51 -20.67
C MET A 351 -5.43 2.07 -20.99
N ALA A 352 -4.60 1.48 -20.14
CA ALA A 352 -4.27 0.07 -20.16
C ALA A 352 -4.72 -0.58 -18.84
N LEU A 353 -5.26 -1.80 -18.93
CA LEU A 353 -5.54 -2.64 -17.78
C LEU A 353 -4.33 -3.52 -17.50
N PHE A 354 -3.64 -3.25 -16.40
CA PHE A 354 -2.44 -3.99 -15.98
C PHE A 354 -2.79 -5.01 -14.89
N GLY A 355 -2.67 -6.30 -15.18
CA GLY A 355 -3.19 -7.39 -14.34
C GLY A 355 -2.15 -8.38 -13.82
N SER A 356 -2.64 -9.55 -13.39
CA SER A 356 -1.82 -10.70 -12.99
C SER A 356 -0.83 -11.12 -14.09
N GLY A 357 0.35 -11.60 -13.68
CA GLY A 357 1.48 -11.87 -14.55
C GLY A 357 2.19 -10.61 -15.06
N ALA A 358 1.83 -9.43 -14.53
CA ALA A 358 2.26 -8.13 -15.06
C ALA A 358 1.92 -8.00 -16.55
N GLU A 359 0.76 -8.51 -16.95
CA GLU A 359 0.31 -8.53 -18.34
C GLU A 359 -0.65 -7.36 -18.62
N ILE A 360 -0.56 -6.77 -19.82
CA ILE A 360 -1.58 -5.85 -20.32
C ILE A 360 -2.79 -6.67 -20.78
N LYS A 361 -3.88 -6.63 -20.00
CA LYS A 361 -5.10 -7.38 -20.27
C LYS A 361 -5.99 -6.71 -21.33
N HIS A 362 -5.96 -5.39 -21.40
CA HIS A 362 -6.68 -4.58 -22.39
C HIS A 362 -5.98 -3.24 -22.61
N LEU A 363 -5.99 -2.73 -23.84
CA LEU A 363 -5.50 -1.41 -24.21
C LEU A 363 -6.61 -0.63 -24.91
N GLU A 364 -7.11 0.43 -24.27
CA GLU A 364 -8.19 1.26 -24.79
C GLU A 364 -7.66 2.58 -25.34
N LEU A 365 -7.79 2.76 -26.66
CA LEU A 365 -7.36 3.97 -27.39
C LEU A 365 -8.54 4.74 -28.01
N GLU A 366 -9.72 4.13 -28.13
CA GLU A 366 -10.84 4.60 -28.98
C GLU A 366 -11.95 5.33 -28.19
N LYS A 367 -11.64 5.81 -26.98
CA LYS A 367 -12.52 6.58 -26.07
C LYS A 367 -13.74 5.81 -25.54
N HIS A 368 -13.76 4.47 -25.59
CA HIS A 368 -14.81 3.69 -24.95
C HIS A 368 -14.64 3.69 -23.42
N SER A 369 -15.75 3.75 -22.68
CA SER A 369 -15.69 3.62 -21.22
C SER A 369 -15.61 2.15 -20.82
N LEU A 370 -14.50 1.75 -20.17
CA LEU A 370 -14.36 0.43 -19.55
C LEU A 370 -15.09 0.34 -18.20
N SER A 371 -15.61 1.47 -17.72
CA SER A 371 -16.19 1.58 -16.38
C SER A 371 -17.59 2.16 -16.39
N VAL A 372 -18.38 1.73 -15.42
CA VAL A 372 -19.74 2.22 -15.18
C VAL A 372 -19.85 2.70 -13.73
N ASP A 373 -20.56 3.82 -13.55
CA ASP A 373 -20.98 4.33 -12.26
C ASP A 373 -22.37 3.78 -11.93
N VAL A 374 -22.51 3.16 -10.76
CA VAL A 374 -23.75 2.52 -10.30
C VAL A 374 -24.37 3.33 -9.17
N TYR A 375 -25.66 3.61 -9.30
CA TYR A 375 -26.49 4.37 -8.37
C TYR A 375 -27.65 3.51 -7.87
N HIS A 376 -28.00 3.67 -6.60
CA HIS A 376 -29.11 2.97 -5.96
C HIS A 376 -29.69 3.83 -4.84
N SER A 377 -31.03 3.86 -4.75
CA SER A 377 -31.79 4.66 -3.78
C SER A 377 -31.49 4.31 -2.32
N ASN A 378 -31.08 3.07 -2.05
CA ASN A 378 -30.72 2.60 -0.71
C ASN A 378 -29.36 1.87 -0.71
N ILE A 379 -28.26 2.63 -0.73
CA ILE A 379 -26.88 2.09 -0.76
C ILE A 379 -26.57 1.19 0.45
N ASN A 380 -27.16 1.49 1.62
CA ASN A 380 -26.86 0.79 2.86
C ASN A 380 -27.52 -0.59 2.97
N ALA A 381 -28.57 -0.84 2.19
CA ALA A 381 -29.25 -2.14 2.15
C ALA A 381 -28.66 -3.11 1.13
N ILE A 382 -27.80 -2.64 0.21
CA ILE A 382 -27.20 -3.47 -0.82
C ILE A 382 -26.11 -4.36 -0.24
N ASP A 383 -26.21 -5.66 -0.50
CA ASP A 383 -25.06 -6.55 -0.40
C ASP A 383 -24.14 -6.37 -1.61
N ASP A 384 -22.96 -5.79 -1.37
CA ASP A 384 -21.92 -5.55 -2.37
C ASP A 384 -21.61 -6.82 -3.19
N LYS A 385 -21.65 -8.01 -2.56
CA LYS A 385 -21.33 -9.27 -3.22
C LYS A 385 -22.44 -9.74 -4.16
N GLU A 386 -23.70 -9.63 -3.75
CA GLU A 386 -24.85 -9.97 -4.61
C GLU A 386 -24.93 -9.04 -5.83
N LEU A 387 -24.66 -7.75 -5.65
CA LEU A 387 -24.63 -6.79 -6.75
C LEU A 387 -23.53 -7.14 -7.77
N LEU A 388 -22.32 -7.44 -7.31
CA LEU A 388 -21.23 -7.82 -8.21
C LEU A 388 -21.50 -9.14 -8.94
N MET A 389 -22.10 -10.13 -8.27
CA MET A 389 -22.53 -11.39 -8.92
C MET A 389 -23.63 -11.15 -9.97
N PHE A 390 -24.57 -10.23 -9.72
CA PHE A 390 -25.58 -9.82 -10.70
C PHE A 390 -24.92 -9.28 -11.98
N PHE A 391 -23.95 -8.38 -11.85
CA PHE A 391 -23.21 -7.85 -13.00
C PHE A 391 -22.40 -8.92 -13.73
N GLU A 392 -21.65 -9.78 -13.04
CA GLU A 392 -20.89 -10.85 -13.70
C GLU A 392 -21.80 -11.82 -14.48
N LYS A 393 -22.96 -12.15 -13.91
CA LYS A 393 -23.94 -13.05 -14.53
C LYS A 393 -24.57 -12.45 -15.79
N ASN A 394 -24.98 -11.18 -15.73
CA ASN A 394 -25.74 -10.55 -16.82
C ASN A 394 -24.85 -9.95 -17.91
N THR A 395 -23.63 -9.55 -17.58
CA THR A 395 -22.70 -8.96 -18.58
C THR A 395 -21.84 -10.01 -19.27
N SER A 396 -21.79 -11.26 -18.79
CA SER A 396 -20.85 -12.29 -19.25
C SER A 396 -19.38 -11.83 -19.27
N GLY A 397 -19.06 -10.76 -18.53
CA GLY A 397 -17.76 -10.10 -18.48
C GLY A 397 -17.17 -10.20 -17.09
N SER A 398 -15.84 -10.33 -17.00
CA SER A 398 -15.15 -10.33 -15.71
C SER A 398 -14.94 -8.91 -15.21
N ILE A 399 -15.32 -8.69 -13.95
CA ILE A 399 -15.03 -7.46 -13.24
C ILE A 399 -13.56 -7.46 -12.81
N CYS A 400 -12.84 -6.38 -13.13
CA CYS A 400 -11.41 -6.27 -12.89
C CYS A 400 -11.05 -5.22 -11.83
N ALA A 401 -11.90 -4.23 -11.60
CA ALA A 401 -11.75 -3.29 -10.49
C ALA A 401 -13.12 -2.81 -10.00
N VAL A 402 -13.22 -2.54 -8.69
CA VAL A 402 -14.41 -1.99 -8.05
C VAL A 402 -13.97 -0.90 -7.08
N TYR A 403 -14.58 0.27 -7.19
CA TYR A 403 -14.34 1.40 -6.30
C TYR A 403 -15.66 1.84 -5.66
N LYS A 404 -15.77 1.73 -4.33
CA LYS A 404 -16.96 2.16 -3.58
C LYS A 404 -16.80 3.61 -3.13
N PHE A 405 -17.80 4.45 -3.35
CA PHE A 405 -17.77 5.83 -2.87
C PHE A 405 -18.06 5.86 -1.35
N GLN A 406 -17.19 6.50 -0.57
CA GLN A 406 -17.45 6.79 0.84
C GLN A 406 -18.23 8.10 0.89
N GLY A 407 -19.52 8.04 1.21
CA GLY A 407 -20.48 9.15 1.15
C GLY A 407 -20.11 10.36 2.01
N MET A 408 -19.23 11.21 1.50
CA MET A 408 -18.85 12.53 2.03
C MET A 408 -19.03 13.62 0.96
N GLY A 409 -19.92 13.40 -0.02
CA GLY A 409 -20.34 14.41 -0.99
C GLY A 409 -21.36 15.36 -0.37
N LYS A 410 -21.17 16.67 -0.54
CA LYS A 410 -22.10 17.71 -0.04
C LYS A 410 -23.35 17.86 -0.93
N ASP A 411 -23.36 17.27 -2.13
CA ASP A 411 -24.42 17.44 -3.13
C ASP A 411 -25.44 16.27 -3.17
N PRO A 412 -26.72 16.53 -3.51
CA PRO A 412 -27.78 15.52 -3.58
C PRO A 412 -27.49 14.28 -4.46
N PRO A 413 -26.95 14.40 -5.70
CA PRO A 413 -26.72 13.24 -6.58
C PRO A 413 -25.57 12.31 -6.11
N ASP A 414 -24.71 12.76 -5.20
CA ASP A 414 -23.62 11.94 -4.65
C ASP A 414 -24.09 11.01 -3.51
N ARG A 415 -25.28 11.23 -2.95
CA ARG A 415 -25.84 10.38 -1.87
C ARG A 415 -26.42 9.06 -2.36
N GLU A 416 -26.73 8.95 -3.65
CA GLU A 416 -27.30 7.74 -4.28
C GLU A 416 -26.25 6.96 -5.08
N LYS A 417 -25.00 7.43 -5.13
CA LYS A 417 -23.90 6.77 -5.86
C LYS A 417 -23.27 5.65 -5.03
N TRP A 418 -23.46 4.39 -5.42
CA TRP A 418 -22.85 3.24 -4.74
C TRP A 418 -21.34 3.13 -5.04
N GLY A 419 -20.96 3.16 -6.32
CA GLY A 419 -19.60 2.80 -6.73
C GLY A 419 -19.35 2.89 -8.23
N LYS A 420 -18.08 2.68 -8.62
CA LYS A 420 -17.60 2.51 -10.00
C LYS A 420 -17.17 1.05 -10.19
N ILE A 421 -17.65 0.40 -11.25
CA ILE A 421 -17.26 -0.96 -11.65
C ILE A 421 -16.49 -0.88 -12.97
N THR A 422 -15.34 -1.53 -13.05
CA THR A 422 -14.53 -1.61 -14.28
C THR A 422 -14.48 -3.05 -14.78
N PHE A 423 -14.69 -3.23 -16.08
CA PHE A 423 -14.70 -4.51 -16.77
C PHE A 423 -13.43 -4.72 -17.59
N LEU A 424 -13.10 -5.98 -17.88
CA LEU A 424 -11.97 -6.31 -18.76
C LEU A 424 -12.19 -5.90 -20.22
N SER A 425 -13.44 -5.80 -20.68
CA SER A 425 -13.76 -5.44 -22.06
C SER A 425 -14.81 -4.31 -22.15
N PRO A 426 -14.71 -3.44 -23.17
CA PRO A 426 -15.68 -2.39 -23.40
C PRO A 426 -17.08 -2.93 -23.70
N ASP A 427 -17.20 -4.10 -24.35
CA ASP A 427 -18.49 -4.74 -24.62
C ASP A 427 -19.21 -5.16 -23.33
N ALA A 428 -18.47 -5.62 -22.32
CA ALA A 428 -19.05 -5.95 -21.02
C ALA A 428 -19.52 -4.69 -20.28
N ALA A 429 -18.76 -3.60 -20.36
CA ALA A 429 -19.18 -2.31 -19.82
C ALA A 429 -20.43 -1.78 -20.53
N LYS A 430 -20.53 -1.94 -21.86
CA LYS A 430 -21.72 -1.56 -22.63
C LYS A 430 -22.96 -2.35 -22.21
N ARG A 431 -22.84 -3.69 -22.10
CA ARG A 431 -23.92 -4.55 -21.58
C ARG A 431 -24.31 -4.20 -20.14
N ALA A 432 -23.36 -3.73 -19.32
CA ALA A 432 -23.67 -3.28 -17.97
C ALA A 432 -24.56 -2.03 -17.96
N VAL A 433 -24.36 -1.11 -18.92
CA VAL A 433 -25.21 0.09 -19.09
C VAL A 433 -26.60 -0.29 -19.59
N GLU A 434 -26.74 -1.37 -20.36
CA GLU A 434 -28.05 -1.89 -20.81
C GLU A 434 -28.92 -2.42 -19.66
N LEU A 435 -28.35 -2.63 -18.47
CA LEU A 435 -29.07 -3.00 -17.24
C LEU A 435 -29.65 -1.77 -16.49
N ASP A 436 -29.50 -0.56 -17.03
CA ASP A 436 -30.10 0.66 -16.45
C ASP A 436 -31.62 0.52 -16.36
N GLY A 437 -32.17 0.71 -15.16
CA GLY A 437 -33.59 0.54 -14.87
C GLY A 437 -34.01 -0.84 -14.34
N ASP A 438 -33.12 -1.84 -14.33
CA ASP A 438 -33.41 -3.17 -13.79
C ASP A 438 -33.66 -3.13 -12.27
N GLU A 439 -34.62 -3.94 -11.81
CA GLU A 439 -34.97 -4.05 -10.39
C GLU A 439 -33.91 -4.88 -9.63
N PHE A 440 -33.33 -4.29 -8.58
CA PHE A 440 -32.42 -4.95 -7.65
C PHE A 440 -32.79 -4.58 -6.22
N CYS A 441 -33.01 -5.55 -5.34
CA CYS A 441 -33.41 -5.34 -3.94
C CYS A 441 -34.63 -4.39 -3.76
N GLY A 442 -35.62 -4.45 -4.66
CA GLY A 442 -36.87 -3.67 -4.57
C GLY A 442 -36.74 -2.21 -5.01
N SER A 443 -35.68 -1.83 -5.72
CA SER A 443 -35.51 -0.53 -6.36
C SER A 443 -34.77 -0.66 -7.68
N ASN A 444 -34.98 0.29 -8.59
CA ASN A 444 -34.31 0.25 -9.90
C ASN A 444 -32.86 0.74 -9.79
N LEU A 445 -31.94 0.02 -10.41
CA LEU A 445 -30.56 0.46 -10.59
C LEU A 445 -30.52 1.61 -11.59
N LYS A 446 -29.68 2.61 -11.32
CA LYS A 446 -29.30 3.61 -12.32
C LYS A 446 -27.82 3.46 -12.65
N ILE A 447 -27.50 3.26 -13.93
CA ILE A 447 -26.17 2.88 -14.39
C ILE A 447 -25.74 3.82 -15.51
N LEU A 448 -24.60 4.49 -15.32
CA LEU A 448 -24.09 5.45 -16.28
C LEU A 448 -22.66 5.09 -16.68
N PRO A 449 -22.24 5.28 -17.94
CA PRO A 449 -20.83 5.24 -18.31
C PRO A 449 -20.04 6.23 -17.45
N SER A 450 -18.97 5.78 -16.81
CA SER A 450 -18.19 6.65 -15.92
C SER A 450 -17.41 7.67 -16.75
N GLN A 451 -17.80 8.94 -16.66
CA GLN A 451 -17.00 10.03 -17.21
C GLN A 451 -15.88 10.33 -16.20
N SER A 452 -14.62 10.28 -16.65
CA SER A 452 -13.49 10.68 -15.80
C SER A 452 -13.75 12.08 -15.24
N ALA A 453 -13.96 12.17 -13.93
CA ALA A 453 -14.24 13.42 -13.25
C ALA A 453 -13.06 14.39 -13.42
N MET A 454 -13.20 15.33 -14.36
CA MET A 454 -12.64 16.69 -14.38
C MET A 454 -13.06 17.33 -15.71
N GLY A 455 -14.21 18.01 -15.74
CA GLY A 455 -14.69 18.70 -16.92
C GLY A 455 -15.67 19.81 -16.55
N GLY A 456 -15.13 20.97 -16.18
CA GLY A 456 -15.85 22.22 -16.43
C GLY A 456 -15.79 22.52 -17.92
N ASP A 457 -16.85 23.14 -18.46
CA ASP A 457 -17.01 23.54 -19.86
C ASP A 457 -15.70 24.06 -20.47
N LYS A 458 -15.03 23.22 -21.26
CA LYS A 458 -13.96 23.59 -22.17
C LYS A 458 -14.07 22.75 -23.44
N THR A 459 -14.34 23.44 -24.55
CA THR A 459 -14.57 22.87 -25.89
C THR A 459 -13.26 22.45 -26.60
N PHE A 460 -12.10 22.51 -25.92
CA PHE A 460 -10.81 22.09 -26.47
C PHE A 460 -10.25 20.89 -25.72
N LEU A 461 -9.84 19.87 -26.47
CA LEU A 461 -9.38 18.55 -26.00
C LEU A 461 -7.91 18.53 -25.53
N PHE A 462 -7.19 19.65 -25.59
CA PHE A 462 -5.75 19.79 -25.35
C PHE A 462 -5.39 21.12 -24.63
N PRO A 463 -4.20 21.28 -24.02
CA PRO A 463 -3.77 22.54 -23.41
C PRO A 463 -3.68 23.66 -24.47
N GLU A 464 -4.51 24.69 -24.32
CA GLU A 464 -4.58 25.81 -25.26
C GLU A 464 -3.23 26.54 -25.39
N VAL A 465 -2.75 26.75 -26.62
CA VAL A 465 -1.72 27.75 -26.91
C VAL A 465 -2.41 29.10 -27.01
N LYS A 466 -1.96 30.06 -26.20
CA LYS A 466 -2.59 31.38 -26.10
C LYS A 466 -1.69 32.43 -26.73
N ALA A 467 -2.27 33.24 -27.60
CA ALA A 467 -1.62 34.42 -28.14
C ALA A 467 -2.45 35.66 -27.83
N ARG A 468 -1.78 36.71 -27.37
CA ARG A 468 -2.39 38.03 -27.23
C ARG A 468 -2.08 38.81 -28.48
N ILE A 469 -3.10 39.45 -29.04
CA ILE A 469 -2.92 40.36 -30.18
C ILE A 469 -3.50 41.74 -29.85
N PHE A 470 -2.93 42.78 -30.44
CA PHE A 470 -3.38 44.15 -30.24
C PHE A 470 -3.12 45.01 -31.48
N TRP A 471 -3.95 46.03 -31.68
CA TRP A 471 -3.79 47.01 -32.77
C TRP A 471 -4.21 48.41 -32.31
N PRO A 472 -3.58 49.49 -32.82
CA PRO A 472 -3.79 50.83 -32.27
C PRO A 472 -5.16 51.40 -32.63
N ARG A 473 -5.79 52.08 -31.67
CA ARG A 473 -7.06 52.84 -31.84
C ARG A 473 -6.82 54.35 -31.97
N ARG A 474 -5.63 54.82 -31.62
CA ARG A 474 -5.26 56.24 -31.64
C ARG A 474 -4.04 56.42 -32.55
N LEU A 475 -4.17 57.29 -33.56
CA LEU A 475 -3.11 57.57 -34.53
C LEU A 475 -1.92 58.27 -33.85
N SER A 476 -0.69 57.91 -34.23
CA SER A 476 0.52 58.60 -33.79
C SER A 476 0.49 60.08 -34.20
N ARG A 477 0.83 60.98 -33.27
CA ARG A 477 1.02 62.41 -33.59
C ARG A 477 2.39 62.68 -34.24
N GLY A 478 3.24 61.66 -34.42
CA GLY A 478 4.61 61.81 -34.94
C GLY A 478 5.62 62.25 -33.88
N PHE A 479 5.28 62.08 -32.60
CA PHE A 479 6.14 62.37 -31.45
C PHE A 479 6.22 61.16 -30.51
N GLY A 480 7.40 60.84 -30.00
CA GLY A 480 7.63 59.80 -29.00
C GLY A 480 8.25 60.39 -27.73
N ILE A 481 8.05 59.73 -26.61
CA ILE A 481 8.66 60.09 -25.32
C ILE A 481 9.50 58.91 -24.86
N VAL A 482 10.79 59.15 -24.66
CA VAL A 482 11.73 58.22 -24.02
C VAL A 482 11.87 58.65 -22.56
N ILE A 483 11.63 57.73 -21.62
CA ILE A 483 11.90 57.92 -20.20
C ILE A 483 13.25 57.28 -19.87
N CYS A 484 14.11 58.01 -19.19
CA CYS A 484 15.45 57.59 -18.81
C CYS A 484 15.84 58.20 -17.45
N ASP A 485 17.01 57.85 -16.93
CA ASP A 485 17.49 58.50 -15.71
C ASP A 485 17.72 60.01 -15.97
N LYS A 486 17.37 60.85 -15.00
CA LYS A 486 17.49 62.32 -15.10
C LYS A 486 18.92 62.76 -15.47
N ASN A 487 19.92 62.01 -15.04
CA ASN A 487 21.32 62.33 -15.31
C ASN A 487 21.76 61.91 -16.72
N ASP A 488 21.02 61.00 -17.37
CA ASP A 488 21.36 60.44 -18.68
C ASP A 488 20.74 61.22 -19.85
N VAL A 489 19.74 62.06 -19.59
CA VAL A 489 18.99 62.83 -20.61
C VAL A 489 19.90 63.58 -21.58
N ASN A 490 20.84 64.37 -21.06
CA ASN A 490 21.73 65.19 -21.90
C ASN A 490 22.68 64.35 -22.76
N PHE A 491 23.04 63.16 -22.29
CA PHE A 491 23.92 62.30 -23.02
C PHE A 491 23.17 61.49 -24.09
N MET A 492 22.00 60.96 -23.75
CA MET A 492 21.12 60.30 -24.73
C MET A 492 20.67 61.27 -25.84
N LEU A 493 20.50 62.56 -25.54
CA LEU A 493 20.25 63.59 -26.57
C LEU A 493 21.40 63.73 -27.58
N ARG A 494 22.65 63.51 -27.15
CA ARG A 494 23.81 63.50 -28.05
C ARG A 494 23.87 62.22 -28.86
N ASP A 495 23.58 61.09 -28.22
CA ASP A 495 23.52 59.78 -28.88
C ASP A 495 22.44 59.74 -29.98
N PHE A 496 21.32 60.44 -29.77
CA PHE A 496 20.21 60.52 -30.73
C PHE A 496 20.34 61.68 -31.75
N TYR A 497 21.45 62.42 -31.75
CA TYR A 497 21.65 63.54 -32.68
C TYR A 497 21.81 63.03 -34.12
N ASN A 498 21.06 63.60 -35.07
CA ASN A 498 20.98 63.15 -36.46
C ASN A 498 20.59 61.67 -36.64
N LEU A 499 19.86 61.10 -35.68
CA LEU A 499 19.38 59.73 -35.80
C LEU A 499 18.33 59.65 -36.91
N ALA A 500 18.52 58.71 -37.84
CA ALA A 500 17.55 58.41 -38.88
C ALA A 500 16.69 57.22 -38.45
N ILE A 501 15.37 57.41 -38.37
CA ILE A 501 14.40 56.36 -38.03
C ILE A 501 13.41 56.26 -39.19
N GLY A 502 13.30 55.07 -39.79
CA GLY A 502 12.45 54.85 -40.98
C GLY A 502 12.80 55.72 -42.19
N GLY A 503 14.08 56.07 -42.36
CA GLY A 503 14.56 56.91 -43.48
C GLY A 503 14.33 58.41 -43.30
N ARG A 504 13.84 58.88 -42.14
CA ARG A 504 13.70 60.30 -41.81
C ARG A 504 14.55 60.68 -40.61
N TYR A 505 15.17 61.85 -40.66
CA TYR A 505 15.90 62.39 -39.52
C TYR A 505 14.93 62.88 -38.44
N VAL A 506 15.08 62.37 -37.23
CA VAL A 506 14.28 62.79 -36.08
C VAL A 506 14.95 63.93 -35.32
N ARG A 507 14.14 64.75 -34.66
CA ARG A 507 14.60 65.81 -33.76
C ARG A 507 14.31 65.43 -32.32
N CYS A 508 15.35 65.34 -31.51
CA CYS A 508 15.27 65.01 -30.09
C CYS A 508 15.48 66.26 -29.24
N ALA A 509 14.60 66.50 -28.28
CA ALA A 509 14.70 67.61 -27.33
C ALA A 509 14.29 67.12 -25.93
N PRO A 510 14.83 67.71 -24.85
CA PRO A 510 14.35 67.41 -23.51
C PRO A 510 12.86 67.80 -23.38
N SER A 511 12.09 67.01 -22.65
CA SER A 511 10.66 67.23 -22.46
C SER A 511 10.38 68.39 -21.53
N ASN A 512 9.44 69.25 -21.90
CA ASN A 512 9.01 70.39 -21.06
C ASN A 512 8.14 69.95 -19.87
N LYS A 513 7.71 68.67 -19.83
CA LYS A 513 6.79 68.14 -18.82
C LYS A 513 7.48 67.38 -17.68
N SER A 514 8.63 66.75 -17.94
CA SER A 514 9.37 66.01 -16.92
C SER A 514 10.87 65.99 -17.23
N MET A 515 11.69 66.15 -16.18
CA MET A 515 13.16 66.24 -16.28
C MET A 515 13.85 64.91 -16.59
N ASP A 516 13.10 63.81 -16.66
CA ASP A 516 13.53 62.43 -16.92
C ASP A 516 13.10 61.93 -18.30
N SER A 517 12.63 62.81 -19.19
CA SER A 517 12.14 62.40 -20.49
C SER A 517 12.67 63.22 -21.67
N ILE A 518 12.87 62.51 -22.79
CA ILE A 518 13.30 63.05 -24.08
C ILE A 518 12.13 62.94 -25.05
N MET A 519 11.77 64.07 -25.65
CA MET A 519 10.78 64.14 -26.72
C MET A 519 11.46 63.97 -28.07
N ILE A 520 11.03 62.96 -28.82
CA ILE A 520 11.45 62.68 -30.19
C ILE A 520 10.35 63.17 -31.11
N SER A 521 10.69 63.98 -32.11
CA SER A 521 9.77 64.59 -33.06
C SER A 521 10.19 64.32 -34.50
N GLY A 522 9.22 64.27 -35.42
CA GLY A 522 9.46 63.95 -36.83
C GLY A 522 9.45 62.45 -37.15
N LEU A 523 8.93 61.63 -36.24
CA LEU A 523 8.70 60.21 -36.49
C LEU A 523 7.63 60.05 -37.59
N ASP A 524 7.83 59.09 -38.50
CA ASP A 524 6.74 58.68 -39.38
C ASP A 524 5.56 58.18 -38.54
N LYS A 525 4.34 58.57 -38.94
CA LYS A 525 3.11 58.24 -38.22
C LYS A 525 2.74 56.76 -38.37
N GLU A 526 3.35 56.06 -39.33
CA GLU A 526 3.11 54.64 -39.64
C GLU A 526 4.20 53.69 -39.10
N LEU A 527 5.29 54.21 -38.51
CA LEU A 527 6.34 53.40 -37.87
C LEU A 527 5.82 52.72 -36.59
N GLN A 528 6.23 51.47 -36.36
CA GLN A 528 5.88 50.74 -35.14
C GLN A 528 6.74 51.19 -33.94
N GLU A 529 6.20 51.10 -32.73
CA GLU A 529 6.92 51.50 -31.51
C GLU A 529 8.16 50.62 -31.26
N THR A 530 8.09 49.33 -31.62
CA THR A 530 9.19 48.36 -31.53
C THR A 530 10.36 48.71 -32.46
N GLU A 531 10.08 49.01 -33.73
CA GLU A 531 11.08 49.44 -34.72
C GLU A 531 11.79 50.73 -34.29
N ILE A 532 11.05 51.68 -33.70
CA ILE A 532 11.62 52.92 -33.18
C ILE A 532 12.51 52.62 -31.97
N LEU A 533 12.03 51.77 -31.05
CA LEU A 533 12.74 51.43 -29.82
C LEU A 533 14.04 50.67 -30.10
N ASP A 534 14.07 49.79 -31.10
CA ASP A 534 15.27 49.03 -31.46
C ASP A 534 16.36 49.94 -32.03
N VAL A 535 15.99 50.91 -32.88
CA VAL A 535 16.94 51.93 -33.37
C VAL A 535 17.47 52.80 -32.22
N LEU A 536 16.60 53.16 -31.26
CA LEU A 536 17.01 53.93 -30.08
C LEU A 536 17.95 53.15 -29.16
N ARG A 537 17.69 51.85 -28.94
CA ARG A 537 18.55 50.95 -28.15
C ARG A 537 19.91 50.75 -28.81
N ASN A 538 19.96 50.65 -30.13
CA ASN A 538 21.23 50.52 -30.86
C ASN A 538 22.03 51.83 -30.87
N ALA A 539 21.37 52.99 -30.75
CA ALA A 539 22.02 54.29 -30.75
C ALA A 539 22.68 54.64 -29.40
N THR A 540 22.31 53.99 -28.29
CA THR A 540 22.81 54.35 -26.95
C THR A 540 23.17 53.12 -26.10
N SER A 541 24.26 53.21 -25.34
CA SER A 541 24.63 52.20 -24.34
C SER A 541 23.89 52.38 -23.00
N ARG A 542 23.04 53.41 -22.89
CA ARG A 542 22.33 53.78 -21.65
C ARG A 542 20.97 53.12 -21.57
N ARG A 543 20.49 52.90 -20.34
CA ARG A 543 19.23 52.19 -20.09
C ARG A 543 18.03 53.08 -20.38
N ILE A 544 17.24 52.72 -21.38
CA ILE A 544 15.89 53.25 -21.60
C ILE A 544 14.95 52.60 -20.58
N LEU A 545 14.29 53.41 -19.74
CA LEU A 545 13.35 52.92 -18.72
C LEU A 545 11.98 52.62 -19.34
N ASP A 546 11.51 53.49 -20.23
CA ASP A 546 10.25 53.32 -20.94
C ASP A 546 10.25 54.13 -22.25
N PHE A 547 9.43 53.75 -23.22
CA PHE A 547 9.23 54.48 -24.46
C PHE A 547 7.80 54.29 -24.95
N PHE A 548 7.14 55.39 -25.29
CA PHE A 548 5.82 55.36 -25.90
C PHE A 548 5.63 56.48 -26.91
N VAL A 549 4.82 56.24 -27.93
CA VAL A 549 4.46 57.25 -28.92
C VAL A 549 3.24 58.03 -28.44
N VAL A 550 3.26 59.35 -28.60
CA VAL A 550 2.13 60.21 -28.25
C VAL A 550 1.06 60.08 -29.30
N ARG A 551 -0.11 59.58 -28.89
CA ARG A 551 -1.23 59.26 -29.78
C ARG A 551 -2.37 60.30 -29.67
N GLY A 552 -3.15 60.43 -30.74
CA GLY A 552 -4.26 61.37 -30.88
C GLY A 552 -5.60 60.88 -30.33
N GLU A 553 -6.69 61.41 -30.88
CA GLU A 553 -8.04 60.98 -30.50
C GLU A 553 -8.35 59.56 -31.02
N ALA A 554 -9.24 58.88 -30.31
CA ALA A 554 -9.66 57.53 -30.68
C ALA A 554 -10.52 57.56 -31.94
N VAL A 555 -10.17 56.76 -32.94
CA VAL A 555 -10.99 56.62 -34.15
C VAL A 555 -12.14 55.64 -33.93
N GLY A 556 -13.20 55.78 -34.74
CA GLY A 556 -14.31 54.82 -34.75
C GLY A 556 -13.83 53.49 -35.31
N ASN A 557 -13.84 52.45 -34.48
CA ASN A 557 -13.51 51.08 -34.90
C ASN A 557 -14.80 50.28 -35.20
N PRO A 558 -14.73 49.22 -36.01
CA PRO A 558 -15.82 48.26 -36.15
C PRO A 558 -16.24 47.64 -34.80
N PRO A 559 -17.48 47.12 -34.68
CA PRO A 559 -17.93 46.39 -33.49
C PRO A 559 -17.00 45.22 -33.14
N CYS A 560 -16.91 44.85 -31.85
CA CYS A 560 -16.02 43.76 -31.41
C CYS A 560 -16.32 42.44 -32.14
N SER A 561 -17.59 42.12 -32.36
CA SER A 561 -18.02 40.94 -33.12
C SER A 561 -17.56 40.95 -34.59
N ALA A 562 -17.55 42.12 -35.23
CA ALA A 562 -17.05 42.27 -36.59
C ALA A 562 -15.52 42.12 -36.65
N CYS A 563 -14.81 42.59 -35.62
CA CYS A 563 -13.36 42.37 -35.49
C CYS A 563 -13.03 40.89 -35.21
N GLU A 564 -13.83 40.21 -34.39
CA GLU A 564 -13.71 38.76 -34.13
C GLU A 564 -13.90 37.96 -35.42
N GLU A 565 -14.96 38.24 -36.18
CA GLU A 565 -15.23 37.56 -37.44
C GLU A 565 -14.14 37.83 -38.48
N ALA A 566 -13.63 39.06 -38.56
CA ALA A 566 -12.55 39.43 -39.46
C ALA A 566 -11.24 38.71 -39.12
N LEU A 567 -10.84 38.69 -37.84
CA LEU A 567 -9.66 37.96 -37.37
C LEU A 567 -9.82 36.47 -37.62
N PHE A 568 -10.99 35.91 -37.32
CA PHE A 568 -11.30 34.51 -37.58
C PHE A 568 -11.23 34.18 -39.07
N LYS A 569 -11.71 35.05 -39.97
CA LYS A 569 -11.61 34.87 -41.43
C LYS A 569 -10.18 34.92 -41.96
N VAL A 570 -9.28 35.66 -41.30
CA VAL A 570 -7.86 35.70 -41.67
C VAL A 570 -7.11 34.47 -41.14
N ILE A 571 -7.43 34.01 -39.92
CA ILE A 571 -6.79 32.87 -39.28
C ILE A 571 -7.30 31.53 -39.83
N SER A 572 -8.60 31.42 -40.09
CA SER A 572 -9.25 30.15 -40.47
C SER A 572 -8.66 29.48 -41.72
N PRO A 573 -8.26 30.21 -42.79
CA PRO A 573 -7.58 29.60 -43.95
C PRO A 573 -6.16 29.13 -43.66
N LEU A 574 -5.51 29.69 -42.63
CA LEU A 574 -4.16 29.33 -42.19
C LEU A 574 -4.17 28.13 -41.22
N MET A 575 -5.36 27.72 -40.79
CA MET A 575 -5.57 26.56 -39.92
C MET A 575 -6.08 25.36 -40.73
N PRO A 576 -5.60 24.14 -40.46
CA PRO A 576 -6.10 22.93 -41.12
C PRO A 576 -7.59 22.69 -40.80
N LYS A 577 -8.38 22.33 -41.83
CA LYS A 577 -9.80 21.96 -41.69
C LYS A 577 -9.90 20.53 -41.18
N VAL A 578 -9.83 20.34 -39.86
CA VAL A 578 -10.00 19.02 -39.23
C VAL A 578 -11.37 18.99 -38.58
N ASP A 579 -12.27 18.18 -39.16
CA ASP A 579 -13.65 17.90 -38.72
C ASP A 579 -14.63 19.11 -38.77
N PRO A 580 -15.85 19.01 -39.35
CA PRO A 580 -16.78 20.15 -39.47
C PRO A 580 -17.33 20.69 -38.15
N HIS A 581 -17.11 19.99 -37.04
CA HIS A 581 -17.70 20.28 -35.73
C HIS A 581 -16.73 20.81 -34.67
N ILE A 582 -15.42 20.88 -34.96
CA ILE A 582 -14.39 21.33 -34.00
C ILE A 582 -13.66 22.56 -34.56
N SER A 583 -13.80 23.70 -33.88
CA SER A 583 -13.07 24.93 -34.20
C SER A 583 -11.58 24.75 -33.84
N SER A 584 -10.68 24.98 -34.79
CA SER A 584 -9.21 24.89 -34.60
C SER A 584 -8.59 26.12 -33.90
N CYS A 585 -9.35 27.21 -33.83
CA CYS A 585 -8.94 28.49 -33.28
C CYS A 585 -10.17 29.26 -32.79
N ARG A 586 -10.08 29.90 -31.61
CA ARG A 586 -11.09 30.83 -31.11
C ARG A 586 -10.48 32.21 -30.92
N VAL A 587 -11.17 33.21 -31.46
CA VAL A 587 -10.81 34.62 -31.29
C VAL A 587 -11.80 35.28 -30.33
N GLN A 588 -11.29 36.07 -29.40
CA GLN A 588 -12.10 36.91 -28.52
C GLN A 588 -11.54 38.34 -28.54
N VAL A 589 -12.33 39.31 -28.97
CA VAL A 589 -11.95 40.74 -28.97
C VAL A 589 -12.60 41.42 -27.78
N PHE A 590 -11.80 42.12 -26.98
CA PHE A 590 -12.28 42.81 -25.79
C PHE A 590 -12.74 44.23 -26.13
N PRO A 591 -13.86 44.70 -25.55
CA PRO A 591 -14.30 46.08 -25.73
C PRO A 591 -13.28 47.06 -25.10
N PRO A 592 -12.85 48.12 -25.83
CA PRO A 592 -11.87 49.07 -25.32
C PRO A 592 -12.52 50.08 -24.36
N GLU A 593 -11.80 50.48 -23.32
CA GLU A 593 -12.19 51.62 -22.48
C GLU A 593 -11.82 52.96 -23.16
N PRO A 594 -12.45 54.09 -22.79
CA PRO A 594 -12.16 55.39 -23.40
C PRO A 594 -10.69 55.82 -23.34
N LYS A 595 -9.95 55.34 -22.34
CA LYS A 595 -8.52 55.64 -22.13
C LYS A 595 -7.57 54.71 -22.88
N ASP A 596 -8.07 53.61 -23.45
CA ASP A 596 -7.23 52.61 -24.11
C ASP A 596 -6.63 53.16 -25.41
N SER A 597 -5.33 52.91 -25.60
CA SER A 597 -4.61 53.27 -26.84
C SER A 597 -4.71 52.18 -27.91
N TYR A 598 -5.06 50.96 -27.51
CA TYR A 598 -5.10 49.76 -28.35
C TYR A 598 -6.40 49.00 -28.18
N MET A 599 -6.86 48.37 -29.25
CA MET A 599 -7.78 47.24 -29.19
C MET A 599 -6.98 45.99 -28.80
N ARG A 600 -7.61 45.07 -28.07
CA ARG A 600 -6.99 43.81 -27.61
C ARG A 600 -7.85 42.63 -28.01
N ALA A 601 -7.21 41.55 -28.43
CA ALA A 601 -7.86 40.26 -28.61
C ALA A 601 -7.00 39.12 -28.06
N LEU A 602 -7.67 38.04 -27.66
CA LEU A 602 -7.05 36.79 -27.26
C LEU A 602 -7.38 35.75 -28.32
N ILE A 603 -6.34 35.07 -28.82
CA ILE A 603 -6.50 33.91 -29.67
C ILE A 603 -6.13 32.67 -28.85
N ASN A 604 -7.06 31.72 -28.78
CA ASN A 604 -6.83 30.40 -28.24
C ASN A 604 -6.73 29.41 -29.41
N PHE A 605 -5.55 28.82 -29.59
CA PHE A 605 -5.30 27.78 -30.58
C PHE A 605 -5.39 26.40 -29.93
N ASP A 606 -5.75 25.40 -30.73
CA ASP A 606 -5.54 24.00 -30.35
C ASP A 606 -4.05 23.77 -30.09
N GLY A 607 -3.70 23.23 -28.91
CA GLY A 607 -2.31 22.99 -28.51
C GLY A 607 -1.55 22.03 -29.42
N ARG A 608 -2.25 21.22 -30.23
CA ARG A 608 -1.67 20.38 -31.28
C ARG A 608 -1.03 21.21 -32.40
N LEU A 609 -1.67 22.33 -32.76
CA LEU A 609 -1.34 23.16 -33.93
C LEU A 609 -0.37 24.30 -33.55
N HIS A 610 0.54 24.08 -32.61
CA HIS A 610 1.38 25.15 -32.07
C HIS A 610 2.34 25.77 -33.11
N LEU A 611 2.75 25.00 -34.12
CA LEU A 611 3.58 25.47 -35.23
C LEU A 611 2.76 26.24 -36.28
N GLU A 612 1.57 25.76 -36.61
CA GLU A 612 0.60 26.44 -37.48
C GLU A 612 0.08 27.72 -36.84
N ALA A 613 -0.13 27.71 -35.52
CA ALA A 613 -0.46 28.87 -34.72
C ALA A 613 0.67 29.91 -34.77
N ALA A 614 1.93 29.49 -34.59
CA ALA A 614 3.08 30.38 -34.73
C ALA A 614 3.14 31.00 -36.14
N LYS A 615 3.02 30.19 -37.20
CA LYS A 615 2.98 30.66 -38.60
C LYS A 615 1.80 31.59 -38.87
N ALA A 616 0.62 31.30 -38.33
CA ALA A 616 -0.55 32.15 -38.50
C ALA A 616 -0.41 33.49 -37.78
N LEU A 617 0.25 33.51 -36.62
CA LEU A 617 0.57 34.76 -35.92
C LEU A 617 1.61 35.57 -36.70
N GLU A 618 2.66 34.93 -37.25
CA GLU A 618 3.64 35.57 -38.13
C GLU A 618 3.01 36.16 -39.40
N GLU A 619 2.04 35.45 -40.00
CA GLU A 619 1.31 35.94 -41.16
C GLU A 619 0.35 37.09 -40.87
N ILE A 620 -0.14 37.20 -39.64
CA ILE A 620 -1.11 38.25 -39.25
C ILE A 620 -0.41 39.49 -38.71
N GLU A 621 0.81 39.34 -38.19
CA GLU A 621 1.69 40.43 -37.80
C GLU A 621 1.79 41.47 -38.92
N GLY A 622 1.50 42.74 -38.60
CA GLY A 622 1.56 43.83 -39.57
C GLY A 622 0.38 43.96 -40.54
N LYS A 623 -0.58 43.02 -40.58
CA LYS A 623 -1.81 43.14 -41.41
C LYS A 623 -2.83 44.10 -40.77
N VAL A 624 -3.72 44.65 -41.60
CA VAL A 624 -4.80 45.58 -41.18
C VAL A 624 -6.15 44.88 -41.29
N LEU A 625 -6.98 44.98 -40.25
CA LEU A 625 -8.31 44.38 -40.26
C LEU A 625 -9.26 45.12 -41.22
N PRO A 626 -10.14 44.39 -41.94
CA PRO A 626 -11.22 44.97 -42.72
C PRO A 626 -12.04 45.99 -41.90
N GLY A 627 -12.19 47.21 -42.44
CA GLY A 627 -12.87 48.32 -41.75
C GLY A 627 -12.00 49.15 -40.79
N CYS A 628 -10.72 48.79 -40.63
CA CYS A 628 -9.72 49.60 -39.93
C CYS A 628 -8.85 50.40 -40.92
N LEU A 629 -8.23 51.48 -40.44
CA LEU A 629 -7.36 52.35 -41.24
C LEU A 629 -5.96 51.74 -41.46
N SER A 630 -5.25 52.14 -42.51
CA SER A 630 -3.95 51.57 -42.95
C SER A 630 -2.85 51.50 -41.88
N TRP A 631 -2.93 52.36 -40.87
CA TRP A 631 -1.99 52.43 -39.74
C TRP A 631 -2.39 51.55 -38.54
N GLN A 632 -3.56 50.92 -38.56
CA GLN A 632 -4.07 50.04 -37.50
C GLN A 632 -3.61 48.59 -37.71
N LYS A 633 -2.28 48.41 -37.72
CA LYS A 633 -1.62 47.11 -37.91
C LYS A 633 -1.69 46.25 -36.64
N ILE A 634 -1.83 44.93 -36.82
CA ILE A 634 -1.89 43.94 -35.74
C ILE A 634 -0.47 43.63 -35.24
N MET A 635 -0.34 43.45 -33.92
CA MET A 635 0.87 42.98 -33.22
C MET A 635 0.55 41.76 -32.35
N CYS A 636 1.44 40.76 -32.30
CA CYS A 636 1.25 39.45 -31.64
C CYS A 636 2.27 39.17 -30.51
N GLU A 637 1.83 38.53 -29.41
CA GLU A 637 2.66 38.04 -28.28
C GLU A 637 2.39 36.54 -27.99
N GLN A 638 3.44 35.69 -27.98
CA GLN A 638 3.37 34.22 -27.70
C GLN A 638 3.61 33.85 -26.21
N LEU A 639 2.89 32.87 -25.65
CA LEU A 639 2.96 32.46 -24.23
C LEU A 639 2.92 30.92 -24.00
N PHE A 640 3.87 30.37 -23.22
CA PHE A 640 3.96 28.96 -22.77
C PHE A 640 3.69 28.82 -21.27
N HIS A 641 3.15 27.68 -20.78
CA HIS A 641 2.78 27.49 -19.36
C HIS A 641 3.31 26.17 -18.74
N SER A 642 3.65 26.17 -17.45
CA SER A 642 4.02 24.99 -16.63
C SER A 642 3.52 25.11 -15.19
N SER A 643 3.37 24.00 -14.45
CA SER A 643 3.01 24.05 -13.03
C SER A 643 3.68 22.98 -12.15
N LEU A 644 3.85 23.31 -10.86
CA LEU A 644 4.41 22.48 -9.78
C LEU A 644 3.51 22.54 -8.54
N ILE A 645 3.46 21.47 -7.74
CA ILE A 645 2.62 21.39 -6.54
C ILE A 645 3.49 21.06 -5.32
N PHE A 646 3.37 21.88 -4.28
CA PHE A 646 4.04 21.75 -3.00
C PHE A 646 3.03 21.32 -1.93
N PRO A 647 3.13 20.10 -1.36
CA PRO A 647 2.25 19.67 -0.27
C PRO A 647 2.29 20.63 0.91
N ALA A 648 1.16 20.88 1.56
CA ALA A 648 1.03 21.86 2.65
C ALA A 648 2.09 21.71 3.77
N PRO A 649 2.39 20.48 4.25
CA PRO A 649 3.39 20.29 5.31
C PRO A 649 4.82 20.52 4.84
N VAL A 650 5.12 20.24 3.57
CA VAL A 650 6.45 20.46 2.98
C VAL A 650 6.66 21.96 2.76
N TYR A 651 5.67 22.62 2.15
CA TYR A 651 5.69 24.07 1.88
C TYR A 651 5.98 24.89 3.14
N HIS A 652 5.35 24.57 4.27
CA HIS A 652 5.56 25.28 5.54
C HIS A 652 7.03 25.36 5.97
N VAL A 653 7.84 24.37 5.59
CA VAL A 653 9.24 24.28 6.01
C VAL A 653 10.20 24.83 4.96
N ILE A 654 9.83 24.75 3.68
CA ILE A 654 10.67 25.22 2.56
C ILE A 654 10.28 26.62 2.05
N ALA A 655 9.25 27.26 2.60
CA ALA A 655 8.70 28.53 2.11
C ALA A 655 9.77 29.60 1.87
N GLU A 656 10.67 29.81 2.84
CA GLU A 656 11.75 30.80 2.73
C GLU A 656 12.77 30.46 1.62
N GLN A 657 13.05 29.16 1.42
CA GLN A 657 13.95 28.69 0.35
C GLN A 657 13.28 28.84 -1.02
N LEU A 658 11.99 28.52 -1.11
CA LEU A 658 11.18 28.68 -2.31
C LEU A 658 11.09 30.16 -2.70
N GLU A 659 10.84 31.07 -1.75
CA GLU A 659 10.82 32.51 -2.00
C GLU A 659 12.16 33.03 -2.53
N LYS A 660 13.29 32.55 -2.01
CA LYS A 660 14.63 32.88 -2.52
C LYS A 660 14.83 32.42 -3.97
N ILE A 661 14.36 31.22 -4.32
CA ILE A 661 14.43 30.71 -5.68
C ILE A 661 13.52 31.53 -6.61
N LEU A 662 12.30 31.84 -6.18
CA LEU A 662 11.34 32.64 -6.95
C LEU A 662 11.81 34.09 -7.16
N ALA A 663 12.52 34.68 -6.18
CA ALA A 663 13.10 36.02 -6.31
C ALA A 663 14.11 36.12 -7.46
N ASN A 664 14.87 35.05 -7.74
CA ASN A 664 15.81 35.00 -8.86
C ASN A 664 15.12 35.03 -10.23
N PHE A 665 13.83 34.65 -10.29
CA PHE A 665 13.05 34.61 -11.53
C PHE A 665 12.49 35.98 -11.93
N ASN A 666 12.35 36.92 -11.00
CA ASN A 666 11.78 38.26 -11.28
C ASN A 666 12.62 39.11 -12.23
N ASN A 667 13.88 38.73 -12.49
CA ASN A 667 14.80 39.42 -13.38
C ASN A 667 14.80 38.88 -14.82
N LEU A 668 13.99 37.85 -15.13
CA LEU A 668 13.94 37.21 -16.43
C LEU A 668 12.83 37.80 -17.31
N ASN A 669 13.21 38.40 -18.45
CA ASN A 669 12.27 39.00 -19.39
C ASN A 669 11.35 37.94 -20.01
N GLY A 670 10.05 38.21 -20.01
CA GLY A 670 9.04 37.33 -20.60
C GLY A 670 8.66 36.12 -19.74
N LEU A 671 9.00 36.12 -18.44
CA LEU A 671 8.62 35.11 -17.45
C LEU A 671 7.63 35.70 -16.42
N GLU A 672 6.47 35.07 -16.27
CA GLU A 672 5.52 35.34 -15.20
C GLU A 672 5.35 34.10 -14.33
N TRP A 673 5.16 34.26 -13.03
CA TRP A 673 4.84 33.14 -12.16
C TRP A 673 3.78 33.54 -11.12
N ASN A 674 3.01 32.55 -10.66
CA ASN A 674 1.96 32.75 -9.67
C ASN A 674 1.87 31.53 -8.75
N LEU A 675 1.93 31.78 -7.44
CA LEU A 675 1.79 30.77 -6.41
C LEU A 675 0.39 30.85 -5.76
N ASN A 676 -0.45 29.85 -6.00
CA ASN A 676 -1.82 29.78 -5.47
C ASN A 676 -1.99 28.63 -4.49
N ARG A 677 -2.72 28.86 -3.39
CA ARG A 677 -3.12 27.78 -2.48
C ARG A 677 -4.31 27.00 -3.06
N THR A 678 -4.21 25.68 -3.13
CA THR A 678 -5.27 24.79 -3.62
C THR A 678 -6.24 24.40 -2.50
N ALA A 679 -7.43 23.91 -2.86
CA ALA A 679 -8.50 23.55 -1.90
C ALA A 679 -8.07 22.46 -0.89
N ASN A 680 -7.10 21.62 -1.23
CA ASN A 680 -6.50 20.60 -0.37
C ASN A 680 -5.36 21.14 0.54
N GLY A 681 -5.12 22.45 0.55
CA GLY A 681 -4.11 23.10 1.37
C GLY A 681 -2.70 23.13 0.78
N SER A 682 -2.42 22.42 -0.32
CA SER A 682 -1.15 22.49 -1.06
C SER A 682 -0.97 23.84 -1.76
N HIS A 683 0.25 24.15 -2.21
CA HIS A 683 0.55 25.36 -2.96
C HIS A 683 0.93 24.99 -4.40
N ARG A 684 0.25 25.56 -5.38
CA ARG A 684 0.51 25.37 -6.82
C ARG A 684 1.25 26.57 -7.36
N LEU A 685 2.46 26.34 -7.86
CA LEU A 685 3.22 27.33 -8.61
C LEU A 685 2.91 27.16 -10.10
N LYS A 686 2.41 28.21 -10.74
CA LYS A 686 2.22 28.33 -12.18
C LYS A 686 3.32 29.21 -12.75
N ILE A 687 3.95 28.79 -13.84
CA ILE A 687 5.03 29.48 -14.54
C ILE A 687 4.56 29.70 -15.97
N THR A 688 4.73 30.92 -16.49
CA THR A 688 4.41 31.31 -17.86
C THR A 688 5.66 31.93 -18.48
N ALA A 689 6.07 31.53 -19.67
CA ALA A 689 7.22 32.13 -20.35
C ALA A 689 6.98 32.33 -21.85
N ASN A 690 7.72 33.22 -22.49
CA ASN A 690 7.73 33.41 -23.96
C ASN A 690 8.53 32.33 -24.72
N ALA A 691 9.29 31.48 -24.03
CA ALA A 691 10.08 30.39 -24.63
C ALA A 691 10.11 29.14 -23.75
N THR A 692 10.12 27.96 -24.38
CA THR A 692 10.16 26.65 -23.70
C THR A 692 11.46 26.41 -22.92
N LYS A 693 12.60 26.90 -23.44
CA LYS A 693 13.90 26.83 -22.76
C LYS A 693 13.88 27.51 -21.39
N THR A 694 13.28 28.70 -21.31
CA THR A 694 13.12 29.48 -20.07
C THR A 694 12.31 28.70 -19.02
N VAL A 695 11.28 27.97 -19.43
CA VAL A 695 10.47 27.14 -18.52
C VAL A 695 11.29 26.00 -17.91
N ALA A 696 12.13 25.33 -18.71
CA ALA A 696 12.94 24.21 -18.24
C ALA A 696 14.04 24.65 -17.24
N GLU A 697 14.71 25.77 -17.53
CA GLU A 697 15.77 26.33 -16.67
C GLU A 697 15.23 26.74 -15.28
N VAL A 698 14.06 27.36 -15.26
CA VAL A 698 13.38 27.80 -14.02
C VAL A 698 12.85 26.63 -13.19
N ARG A 699 12.51 25.51 -13.84
CA ARG A 699 11.90 24.35 -13.20
C ARG A 699 12.88 23.49 -12.39
N ARG A 700 14.11 23.33 -12.87
CA ARG A 700 15.16 22.49 -12.26
C ARG A 700 15.40 22.75 -10.76
N PRO A 701 15.67 24.00 -10.29
CA PRO A 701 15.92 24.26 -8.86
C PRO A 701 14.69 24.03 -7.98
N LEU A 702 13.48 24.15 -8.53
CA LEU A 702 12.23 23.91 -7.81
C LEU A 702 11.99 22.41 -7.56
N GLU A 703 12.40 21.55 -8.50
CA GLU A 703 12.32 20.09 -8.36
C GLU A 703 13.38 19.54 -7.40
N GLU A 704 14.56 20.16 -7.33
CA GLU A 704 15.58 19.84 -6.33
C GLU A 704 15.08 20.12 -4.91
N LEU A 705 14.40 21.24 -4.69
CA LEU A 705 13.80 21.59 -3.39
C LEU A 705 12.71 20.59 -2.95
N LEU A 706 11.94 20.04 -3.90
CA LEU A 706 10.88 19.06 -3.65
C LEU A 706 11.41 17.65 -3.32
N ARG A 707 12.68 17.35 -3.59
CA ARG A 707 13.25 16.02 -3.38
C ARG A 707 13.50 15.70 -1.90
N GLY A 708 13.82 16.73 -1.10
CA GLY A 708 14.21 16.61 0.31
C GLY A 708 15.58 15.94 0.51
N LYS A 709 16.16 16.03 1.71
CA LYS A 709 17.43 15.34 2.02
C LYS A 709 17.16 13.92 2.50
N LEU A 710 17.76 12.94 1.82
CA LEU A 710 17.76 11.54 2.25
C LEU A 710 18.71 11.37 3.45
N ILE A 711 18.27 10.69 4.49
CA ILE A 711 19.16 10.23 5.56
C ILE A 711 19.75 8.89 5.13
N ASP A 712 21.00 8.92 4.72
CA ASP A 712 21.84 7.73 4.58
C ASP A 712 22.86 7.75 5.71
N HIS A 713 22.75 6.81 6.64
CA HIS A 713 23.72 6.64 7.72
C HIS A 713 23.74 5.17 8.11
N GLY A 714 24.87 4.49 7.89
CA GLY A 714 25.06 3.05 8.18
C GLY A 714 24.96 2.63 9.65
N SER A 715 24.46 3.50 10.54
CA SER A 715 24.36 3.32 11.99
C SER A 715 22.96 2.93 12.47
N LEU A 716 21.93 3.03 11.61
CA LEU A 716 20.56 2.67 11.96
C LEU A 716 20.18 1.32 11.33
N PRO A 717 20.07 0.22 12.11
CA PRO A 717 19.57 -1.03 11.57
C PRO A 717 18.09 -0.87 11.13
N PRO A 718 17.63 -1.63 10.10
CA PRO A 718 16.25 -1.58 9.62
C PRO A 718 15.19 -1.74 10.73
N ALA A 719 15.51 -2.53 11.76
CA ALA A 719 14.67 -2.72 12.93
C ALA A 719 14.50 -1.46 13.79
N ALA A 720 15.48 -0.54 13.83
CA ALA A 720 15.38 0.75 14.51
C ALA A 720 14.56 1.76 13.68
N LEU A 721 14.68 1.73 12.36
CA LEU A 721 13.86 2.57 11.46
C LEU A 721 12.37 2.21 11.56
N GLN A 722 12.03 0.92 11.68
CA GLN A 722 10.64 0.48 11.89
C GLN A 722 10.02 1.00 13.19
N LEU A 723 10.83 1.34 14.20
CA LEU A 723 10.31 1.91 15.44
C LEU A 723 9.71 3.29 15.23
N ILE A 724 10.03 4.02 14.16
CA ILE A 724 9.39 5.30 13.86
C ILE A 724 7.88 5.18 13.60
N LEU A 725 7.41 3.97 13.28
CA LEU A 725 5.99 3.64 13.08
C LEU A 725 5.29 3.20 14.38
N SER A 726 6.04 2.94 15.46
CA SER A 726 5.47 2.66 16.77
C SER A 726 4.82 3.90 17.37
N ARG A 727 3.96 3.73 18.39
CA ARG A 727 3.29 4.86 19.06
C ARG A 727 4.32 5.82 19.66
N GLU A 728 5.38 5.27 20.24
CA GLU A 728 6.51 5.97 20.84
C GLU A 728 7.36 6.67 19.77
N GLY A 729 7.64 5.99 18.65
CA GLY A 729 8.37 6.57 17.53
C GLY A 729 7.60 7.65 16.77
N ILE A 730 6.27 7.56 16.67
CA ILE A 730 5.41 8.62 16.12
C ILE A 730 5.44 9.84 17.04
N SER A 731 5.37 9.64 18.35
CA SER A 731 5.48 10.73 19.34
C SER A 731 6.84 11.42 19.27
N LEU A 732 7.91 10.63 19.20
CA LEU A 732 9.28 11.11 19.03
C LEU A 732 9.46 11.91 17.73
N LYS A 733 9.00 11.36 16.60
CA LYS A 733 9.01 12.03 15.30
C LYS A 733 8.30 13.39 15.38
N CYS A 734 7.09 13.44 15.93
CA CYS A 734 6.33 14.67 16.08
C CYS A 734 7.05 15.70 16.95
N SER A 735 7.68 15.26 18.05
CA SER A 735 8.48 16.11 18.93
C SER A 735 9.68 16.73 18.21
N ILE A 736 10.45 15.91 17.49
CA ILE A 736 11.62 16.39 16.72
C ILE A 736 11.20 17.35 15.61
N GLN A 737 10.10 17.07 14.91
CA GLN A 737 9.57 17.97 13.87
C GLN A 737 9.17 19.33 14.44
N GLN A 738 8.54 19.36 15.62
CA GLN A 738 8.17 20.61 16.30
C GLN A 738 9.40 21.39 16.76
N GLU A 739 10.36 20.71 17.37
CA GLU A 739 11.55 21.36 17.94
C GLU A 739 12.48 21.93 16.86
N THR A 740 12.74 21.13 15.82
CA THR A 740 13.68 21.51 14.75
C THR A 740 13.02 22.35 13.66
N LYS A 741 11.69 22.50 13.71
CA LYS A 741 10.87 23.09 12.64
C LYS A 741 11.23 22.44 11.30
N THR A 742 11.24 21.10 11.26
CA THR A 742 11.47 20.31 10.05
C THR A 742 10.29 19.40 9.74
N TYR A 743 10.20 18.92 8.51
CA TYR A 743 9.21 17.92 8.14
C TYR A 743 9.88 16.60 7.81
N ILE A 744 9.50 15.54 8.53
CA ILE A 744 10.08 14.21 8.40
C ILE A 744 9.09 13.28 7.71
N VAL A 745 9.49 12.76 6.56
CA VAL A 745 8.75 11.74 5.80
C VAL A 745 9.49 10.43 5.92
N PHE A 746 8.78 9.40 6.36
CA PHE A 746 9.28 8.04 6.33
C PHE A 746 8.55 7.29 5.22
N ASP A 747 9.30 6.87 4.22
CA ASP A 747 8.80 6.08 3.12
C ASP A 747 8.89 4.60 3.47
N ARG A 748 7.75 4.04 3.91
CA ARG A 748 7.64 2.67 4.43
C ARG A 748 8.20 1.58 3.49
N PRO A 749 8.02 1.64 2.15
CA PRO A 749 8.49 0.60 1.24
C PRO A 749 9.99 0.65 0.96
N SER A 750 10.58 1.84 0.94
CA SER A 750 12.01 2.02 0.65
C SER A 750 12.87 2.14 1.90
N LEU A 751 12.25 2.08 3.08
CA LEU A 751 12.86 2.35 4.40
C LEU A 751 13.60 3.69 4.47
N ASN A 752 13.31 4.58 3.52
CA ASN A 752 14.02 5.84 3.39
C ASN A 752 13.37 6.90 4.24
N LEU A 753 14.21 7.64 4.95
CA LEU A 753 13.77 8.76 5.74
C LEU A 753 14.25 10.05 5.08
N ARG A 754 13.29 10.92 4.75
CA ARG A 754 13.56 12.22 4.12
C ARG A 754 13.21 13.34 5.09
N ILE A 755 14.13 14.28 5.23
CA ILE A 755 13.90 15.51 6.00
C ILE A 755 13.82 16.70 5.05
N PHE A 756 12.80 17.52 5.24
CA PHE A 756 12.60 18.78 4.54
C PHE A 756 12.83 19.93 5.53
N GLY A 757 13.58 20.94 5.10
CA GLY A 757 13.83 22.18 5.82
C GLY A 757 15.14 22.87 5.43
N SER A 758 15.58 23.83 6.23
CA SER A 758 16.87 24.47 5.99
C SER A 758 18.02 23.50 6.23
N PRO A 759 19.17 23.62 5.53
CA PRO A 759 20.28 22.67 5.64
C PRO A 759 20.77 22.49 7.09
N GLU A 760 20.82 23.58 7.84
CA GLU A 760 21.21 23.61 9.27
C GLU A 760 20.22 22.85 10.16
N LYS A 761 18.91 23.09 9.96
CA LYS A 761 17.85 22.42 10.72
C LYS A 761 17.74 20.93 10.38
N ILE A 762 17.98 20.58 9.12
CA ILE A 762 18.02 19.18 8.69
C ILE A 762 19.14 18.43 9.42
N ALA A 763 20.34 19.02 9.53
CA ALA A 763 21.44 18.38 10.23
C ALA A 763 21.12 18.13 11.72
N LEU A 764 20.51 19.10 12.40
CA LEU A 764 20.07 18.97 13.78
C LEU A 764 18.97 17.90 13.96
N ALA A 765 17.97 17.90 13.08
CA ALA A 765 16.88 16.93 13.10
C ALA A 765 17.38 15.50 12.85
N GLN A 766 18.32 15.34 11.92
CA GLN A 766 18.96 14.07 11.63
C GLN A 766 19.68 13.51 12.86
N GLN A 767 20.50 14.31 13.53
CA GLN A 767 21.24 13.87 14.71
C GLN A 767 20.31 13.43 15.85
N LYS A 768 19.31 14.25 16.20
CA LYS A 768 18.36 13.94 17.27
C LYS A 768 17.52 12.69 16.99
N LEU A 769 17.12 12.51 15.73
CA LEU A 769 16.32 11.38 15.31
C LEU A 769 17.10 10.07 15.43
N ILE A 770 18.37 10.06 14.98
CA ILE A 770 19.24 8.89 15.09
C ILE A 770 19.43 8.50 16.56
N GLN A 771 19.82 9.45 17.41
CA GLN A 771 20.08 9.19 18.83
C GLN A 771 18.83 8.63 19.55
N SER A 772 17.66 9.19 19.26
CA SER A 772 16.43 8.82 19.96
C SER A 772 15.86 7.48 19.47
N LEU A 773 16.02 7.14 18.18
CA LEU A 773 15.59 5.84 17.64
C LEU A 773 16.47 4.69 18.14
N LEU A 774 17.76 4.93 18.35
CA LEU A 774 18.67 3.94 18.95
C LEU A 774 18.29 3.66 20.41
N SER A 775 18.00 4.71 21.20
CA SER A 775 17.54 4.56 22.60
C SER A 775 16.23 3.76 22.70
N LEU A 776 15.25 4.01 21.83
CA LEU A 776 13.98 3.26 21.81
C LEU A 776 14.15 1.79 21.37
N HIS A 777 15.19 1.47 20.62
CA HIS A 777 15.48 0.11 20.20
C HIS A 777 16.04 -0.76 21.33
N GLU A 778 16.69 -0.14 22.31
CA GLU A 778 17.34 -0.79 23.44
C GLU A 778 16.35 -1.14 24.58
N GLU A 779 15.20 -0.46 24.72
CA GLU A 779 14.27 -0.59 25.86
C GLU A 779 13.19 -1.70 25.78
N LYS A 780 13.11 -2.53 24.73
CA LYS A 780 12.05 -3.56 24.62
C LYS A 780 12.29 -4.80 25.52
N GLN A 781 11.36 -5.09 26.44
CA GLN A 781 11.28 -6.36 27.19
C GLN A 781 11.23 -7.57 26.26
N LEU A 782 12.03 -8.60 26.56
CA LEU A 782 12.16 -9.80 25.76
C LEU A 782 11.34 -10.92 26.38
N VAL A 783 10.54 -11.60 25.57
CA VAL A 783 9.64 -12.69 26.03
C VAL A 783 10.15 -14.03 25.49
N ILE A 784 10.25 -15.02 26.38
CA ILE A 784 10.62 -16.40 26.07
C ILE A 784 9.38 -17.28 26.33
N PRO A 785 8.74 -17.83 25.29
CA PRO A 785 7.56 -18.65 25.45
C PRO A 785 7.91 -20.01 26.06
N LEU A 786 7.16 -20.45 27.07
CA LEU A 786 7.21 -21.81 27.61
C LEU A 786 6.15 -22.72 26.96
N ARG A 787 5.54 -22.24 25.87
CA ARG A 787 4.46 -22.90 25.15
C ARG A 787 4.65 -22.72 23.64
N GLY A 788 4.52 -23.81 22.89
CA GLY A 788 4.63 -23.83 21.43
C GLY A 788 4.23 -25.21 20.88
N ARG A 789 4.14 -25.35 19.55
CA ARG A 789 3.86 -26.66 18.92
C ARG A 789 4.93 -27.72 19.25
N ASP A 790 6.16 -27.26 19.51
CA ASP A 790 7.33 -28.09 19.72
C ASP A 790 7.76 -28.21 21.20
N LEU A 791 6.96 -27.69 22.15
CA LEU A 791 7.32 -27.64 23.58
C LEU A 791 6.43 -28.56 24.43
N PRO A 792 6.98 -29.29 25.42
CA PRO A 792 6.20 -30.15 26.32
C PRO A 792 5.12 -29.39 27.10
N PRO A 793 3.93 -29.97 27.32
CA PRO A 793 2.83 -29.32 28.03
C PRO A 793 3.10 -29.08 29.52
N ASP A 794 4.06 -29.79 30.12
CA ASP A 794 4.50 -29.63 31.51
C ASP A 794 5.76 -28.78 31.66
N LEU A 795 6.29 -28.18 30.57
CA LEU A 795 7.55 -27.43 30.58
C LEU A 795 7.58 -26.34 31.65
N MET A 796 6.49 -25.60 31.85
CA MET A 796 6.42 -24.58 32.90
C MET A 796 6.58 -25.18 34.31
N LYS A 797 5.98 -26.35 34.56
CA LYS A 797 6.14 -27.07 35.82
C LYS A 797 7.57 -27.59 36.00
N GLN A 798 8.20 -28.07 34.93
CA GLN A 798 9.58 -28.52 34.96
C GLN A 798 10.55 -27.38 35.23
N VAL A 799 10.39 -26.24 34.53
CA VAL A 799 11.18 -25.02 34.77
C VAL A 799 11.08 -24.57 36.23
N VAL A 800 9.88 -24.58 36.81
CA VAL A 800 9.69 -24.24 38.23
C VAL A 800 10.36 -25.25 39.16
N LYS A 801 10.26 -26.56 38.88
CA LYS A 801 10.92 -27.61 39.67
C LYS A 801 12.45 -27.52 39.60
N THR A 802 13.00 -27.23 38.42
CA THR A 802 14.45 -27.21 38.17
C THR A 802 15.11 -25.92 38.64
N PHE A 803 14.47 -24.76 38.46
CA PHE A 803 15.08 -23.45 38.72
C PHE A 803 14.44 -22.66 39.87
N GLY A 804 13.37 -23.20 40.47
CA GLY A 804 12.58 -22.55 41.49
C GLY A 804 11.53 -21.58 40.95
N PRO A 805 10.52 -21.22 41.75
CA PRO A 805 9.39 -20.37 41.34
C PRO A 805 9.81 -18.93 40.98
N ASP A 806 10.87 -18.43 41.62
CA ASP A 806 11.45 -17.09 41.35
C ASP A 806 12.51 -17.12 40.23
N LEU A 807 12.70 -18.29 39.57
CA LEU A 807 13.73 -18.58 38.57
C LEU A 807 15.16 -18.32 39.06
N GLN A 808 15.41 -18.42 40.37
CA GLN A 808 16.70 -18.10 40.98
C GLN A 808 17.82 -19.00 40.44
N GLY A 809 17.57 -20.30 40.25
CA GLY A 809 18.54 -21.21 39.66
C GLY A 809 18.87 -20.87 38.19
N LEU A 810 17.94 -20.24 37.47
CA LEU A 810 18.18 -19.77 36.10
C LEU A 810 18.95 -18.45 36.09
N LYS A 811 18.70 -17.57 37.06
CA LYS A 811 19.48 -16.34 37.30
C LYS A 811 20.93 -16.63 37.71
N GLU A 812 21.16 -17.73 38.42
CA GLU A 812 22.51 -18.21 38.76
C GLU A 812 23.25 -18.76 37.55
N LYS A 813 22.55 -19.48 36.65
CA LYS A 813 23.13 -19.97 35.38
C LYS A 813 23.37 -18.86 34.35
N VAL A 814 22.58 -17.78 34.40
CA VAL A 814 22.70 -16.61 33.51
C VAL A 814 22.84 -15.33 34.37
N PRO A 815 24.04 -15.07 34.92
CA PRO A 815 24.27 -13.91 35.78
C PRO A 815 24.01 -12.59 35.02
N GLY A 816 23.25 -11.69 35.63
CA GLY A 816 22.85 -10.41 35.04
C GLY A 816 21.48 -10.40 34.34
N ALA A 817 20.80 -11.55 34.22
CA ALA A 817 19.45 -11.63 33.67
C ALA A 817 18.38 -11.34 34.75
N ASP A 818 17.61 -10.27 34.61
CA ASP A 818 16.39 -10.05 35.41
C ASP A 818 15.21 -10.82 34.80
N LEU A 819 15.00 -12.03 35.31
CA LEU A 819 13.99 -12.98 34.84
C LEU A 819 12.76 -12.99 35.75
N LYS A 820 11.57 -12.99 35.14
CA LYS A 820 10.27 -13.15 35.84
C LYS A 820 9.40 -14.16 35.12
N LEU A 821 8.85 -15.11 35.88
CA LEU A 821 7.89 -16.09 35.36
C LEU A 821 6.48 -15.49 35.30
N ASN A 822 5.83 -15.60 34.15
CA ASN A 822 4.42 -15.27 33.97
C ASN A 822 3.62 -16.55 33.76
N THR A 823 2.92 -16.99 34.80
CA THR A 823 2.10 -18.21 34.79
C THR A 823 0.86 -18.10 33.89
N ARG A 824 0.31 -16.88 33.72
CA ARG A 824 -0.87 -16.64 32.88
C ARG A 824 -0.53 -16.70 31.39
N GLN A 825 0.60 -16.11 31.01
CA GLN A 825 1.08 -16.11 29.62
C GLN A 825 1.95 -17.33 29.28
N GLN A 826 2.28 -18.16 30.28
CA GLN A 826 3.19 -19.29 30.15
C GLN A 826 4.50 -18.87 29.46
N ALA A 827 5.14 -17.84 30.01
CA ALA A 827 6.35 -17.25 29.43
C ALA A 827 7.29 -16.73 30.51
N ILE A 828 8.58 -16.67 30.19
CA ILE A 828 9.59 -15.99 30.98
C ILE A 828 9.80 -14.61 30.37
N PHE A 829 9.67 -13.57 31.20
CA PHE A 829 10.04 -12.22 30.84
C PHE A 829 11.48 -11.96 31.23
N LEU A 830 12.26 -11.50 30.27
CA LEU A 830 13.62 -11.03 30.44
C LEU A 830 13.63 -9.50 30.32
N ASN A 831 14.05 -8.86 31.40
CA ASN A 831 14.23 -7.42 31.48
C ASN A 831 15.73 -7.14 31.37
N GLY A 832 16.20 -6.58 30.24
CA GLY A 832 17.62 -6.27 30.03
C GLY A 832 18.20 -6.71 28.68
N ASN A 833 19.51 -7.05 28.67
CA ASN A 833 20.35 -7.25 27.48
C ASN A 833 19.84 -8.38 26.55
N LYS A 834 19.65 -8.04 25.26
CA LYS A 834 19.26 -8.98 24.17
C LYS A 834 20.18 -10.17 24.00
N GLU A 835 21.46 -10.02 24.31
CA GLU A 835 22.46 -11.09 24.17
C GLU A 835 22.21 -12.27 25.13
N LEU A 836 21.49 -12.04 26.23
CA LEU A 836 21.19 -13.09 27.21
C LEU A 836 19.99 -13.96 26.79
N LYS A 837 19.14 -13.46 25.89
CA LYS A 837 17.94 -14.17 25.42
C LYS A 837 18.24 -15.57 24.84
N PRO A 838 19.15 -15.74 23.87
CA PRO A 838 19.40 -17.06 23.29
C PRO A 838 19.93 -18.07 24.31
N ARG A 839 20.73 -17.63 25.29
CA ARG A 839 21.22 -18.49 26.38
C ARG A 839 20.09 -18.96 27.31
N VAL A 840 19.13 -18.09 27.60
CA VAL A 840 17.97 -18.46 28.43
C VAL A 840 17.04 -19.38 27.64
N GLU A 841 16.86 -19.16 26.34
CA GLU A 841 16.11 -20.05 25.45
C GLU A 841 16.74 -21.44 25.35
N GLU A 842 18.06 -21.52 25.18
CA GLU A 842 18.84 -22.77 25.14
C GLU A 842 18.65 -23.58 26.43
N ILE A 843 18.89 -23.00 27.60
CA ILE A 843 18.72 -23.69 28.90
C ILE A 843 17.26 -24.12 29.11
N THR A 844 16.29 -23.34 28.64
CA THR A 844 14.87 -23.68 28.72
C THR A 844 14.54 -24.85 27.78
N LEU A 845 15.13 -24.89 26.59
CA LEU A 845 15.01 -25.97 25.63
C LEU A 845 15.71 -27.25 26.09
N GLU A 846 16.84 -27.17 26.79
CA GLU A 846 17.50 -28.34 27.42
C GLU A 846 16.56 -29.03 28.42
N VAL A 847 15.83 -28.26 29.24
CA VAL A 847 14.81 -28.79 30.15
C VAL A 847 13.68 -29.45 29.36
N ALA A 848 13.28 -28.87 28.21
CA ALA A 848 12.29 -29.48 27.32
C ALA A 848 12.77 -30.80 26.68
N CYS A 849 14.03 -30.86 26.24
CA CYS A 849 14.64 -32.03 25.58
C CYS A 849 14.93 -33.18 26.54
N SER A 850 15.19 -32.88 27.82
CA SER A 850 15.37 -33.90 28.87
C SER A 850 14.12 -34.78 29.07
N SER A 851 12.97 -34.35 28.56
CA SER A 851 11.65 -34.96 28.75
C SER A 851 11.11 -35.67 27.51
N ILE A 852 11.83 -35.64 26.38
CA ILE A 852 11.40 -36.23 25.10
C ILE A 852 12.26 -37.48 24.82
N HIS A 853 11.65 -38.67 24.90
CA HIS A 853 12.19 -39.85 24.21
C HIS A 853 12.01 -39.65 22.70
N LEU A 854 13.13 -39.38 22.01
CA LEU A 854 13.41 -39.53 20.58
C LEU A 854 12.22 -39.34 19.59
N VAL A 855 12.20 -38.20 18.89
CA VAL A 855 11.79 -38.14 17.48
C VAL A 855 12.74 -37.23 16.71
N GLU A 856 13.21 -37.77 15.59
CA GLU A 856 14.02 -37.18 14.54
C GLU A 856 13.52 -35.79 14.10
N ARG A 857 14.45 -34.83 13.99
CA ARG A 857 14.30 -33.66 13.13
C ARG A 857 15.44 -33.65 12.13
N LEU A 858 15.22 -34.32 11.01
CA LEU A 858 15.73 -33.89 9.72
C LEU A 858 14.50 -33.54 8.89
N ASP A 859 14.10 -32.27 8.95
CA ASP A 859 13.39 -31.66 7.83
C ASP A 859 14.00 -30.27 7.67
N THR A 860 14.98 -30.18 6.76
CA THR A 860 15.53 -28.93 6.27
C THR A 860 14.38 -28.04 5.81
N GLY A 861 14.32 -26.79 6.27
CA GLY A 861 13.24 -25.86 5.94
C GLY A 861 12.99 -25.71 4.44
N PRO A 862 11.88 -25.08 4.03
CA PRO A 862 11.54 -24.93 2.61
C PRO A 862 12.67 -24.20 1.87
N SER A 863 13.24 -24.86 0.85
CA SER A 863 14.27 -24.26 -0.01
C SER A 863 13.64 -23.35 -1.05
N CYS A 864 14.30 -22.23 -1.35
CA CYS A 864 13.83 -21.29 -2.36
C CYS A 864 14.01 -21.89 -3.76
N PRO A 865 12.97 -21.96 -4.61
CA PRO A 865 13.08 -22.51 -5.96
C PRO A 865 13.98 -21.72 -6.92
N VAL A 866 14.35 -20.47 -6.58
CA VAL A 866 15.18 -19.60 -7.42
C VAL A 866 16.65 -19.70 -7.05
N CYS A 867 17.01 -19.49 -5.78
CA CYS A 867 18.42 -19.57 -5.34
C CYS A 867 18.83 -20.95 -4.81
N LEU A 868 17.87 -21.88 -4.64
CA LEU A 868 18.07 -23.23 -4.10
C LEU A 868 18.66 -23.28 -2.68
N CYS A 869 18.67 -22.14 -1.97
CA CYS A 869 19.12 -22.00 -0.58
C CYS A 869 17.93 -22.05 0.39
N GLU A 870 18.20 -22.13 1.69
CA GLU A 870 17.18 -21.87 2.72
C GLU A 870 16.58 -20.46 2.52
N VAL A 871 15.27 -20.34 2.76
CA VAL A 871 14.57 -19.08 2.50
C VAL A 871 14.93 -18.03 3.55
N GLU A 872 15.70 -17.02 3.14
CA GLU A 872 15.94 -15.79 3.89
C GLU A 872 14.89 -14.74 3.55
N ASP A 873 14.30 -14.09 4.58
CA ASP A 873 13.22 -13.09 4.44
C ASP A 873 12.13 -13.56 3.46
N GLY A 874 11.41 -14.62 3.87
CA GLY A 874 10.53 -15.35 2.98
C GLY A 874 9.22 -14.65 2.62
N TYR A 875 8.76 -14.90 1.39
CA TYR A 875 7.47 -14.45 0.88
C TYR A 875 6.72 -15.60 0.23
N GLN A 876 5.43 -15.69 0.53
CA GLN A 876 4.53 -16.69 -0.01
C GLN A 876 3.61 -16.06 -1.06
N LEU A 877 3.63 -16.57 -2.29
CA LEU A 877 2.76 -16.07 -3.36
C LEU A 877 1.28 -16.33 -3.02
N GLU A 878 0.42 -15.34 -3.26
CA GLU A 878 -1.00 -15.41 -2.92
C GLU A 878 -1.77 -16.42 -3.80
N GLY A 879 -1.37 -16.57 -5.07
CA GLY A 879 -2.03 -17.47 -6.03
C GLY A 879 -1.74 -18.95 -5.79
N CYS A 880 -0.47 -19.33 -5.84
CA CYS A 880 -0.01 -20.74 -5.83
C CYS A 880 0.61 -21.20 -4.51
N ARG A 881 0.77 -20.31 -3.52
CA ARG A 881 1.27 -20.61 -2.17
C ARG A 881 2.73 -21.09 -2.08
N HIS A 882 3.49 -21.06 -3.17
CA HIS A 882 4.92 -21.35 -3.15
C HIS A 882 5.71 -20.26 -2.42
N PHE A 883 6.79 -20.67 -1.73
CA PHE A 883 7.59 -19.83 -0.85
C PHE A 883 8.95 -19.51 -1.47
N PHE A 884 9.37 -18.25 -1.40
CA PHE A 884 10.59 -17.74 -2.02
C PHE A 884 11.28 -16.72 -1.11
N CYS A 885 12.58 -16.50 -1.29
CA CYS A 885 13.24 -15.31 -0.74
C CYS A 885 12.64 -14.06 -1.39
N ARG A 886 12.36 -13.01 -0.63
CA ARG A 886 11.82 -11.74 -1.17
C ARG A 886 12.71 -11.16 -2.27
N LEU A 887 14.03 -11.16 -2.07
CA LEU A 887 14.99 -10.67 -3.05
C LEU A 887 14.95 -11.45 -4.38
N CYS A 888 14.76 -12.77 -4.33
CA CYS A 888 14.67 -13.60 -5.53
C CYS A 888 13.45 -13.24 -6.39
N LEU A 889 12.29 -12.96 -5.77
CA LEU A 889 11.10 -12.52 -6.50
C LEU A 889 11.25 -11.11 -7.08
N VAL A 890 11.93 -10.20 -6.36
CA VAL A 890 12.24 -8.86 -6.85
C VAL A 890 13.17 -8.93 -8.06
N GLU A 891 14.26 -9.71 -7.98
CA GLU A 891 15.18 -9.91 -9.11
C GLU A 891 14.50 -10.56 -10.31
N GLN A 892 13.55 -11.48 -10.10
CA GLN A 892 12.74 -12.03 -11.19
C GLN A 892 11.96 -10.92 -11.91
N CYS A 893 11.38 -9.98 -11.17
CA CYS A 893 10.68 -8.83 -11.75
C CYS A 893 11.64 -7.87 -12.46
N GLU A 894 12.79 -7.57 -11.86
CA GLU A 894 13.77 -6.66 -12.47
C GLU A 894 14.42 -7.25 -13.73
N SER A 895 14.66 -8.56 -13.75
CA SER A 895 15.11 -9.27 -14.94
C SER A 895 14.11 -9.14 -16.09
N ALA A 896 12.81 -9.27 -15.81
CA ALA A 896 11.76 -9.04 -16.81
C ALA A 896 11.74 -7.59 -17.32
N ILE A 897 12.06 -6.61 -16.47
CA ILE A 897 12.20 -5.20 -16.87
C ILE A 897 13.40 -4.99 -17.81
N ARG A 898 14.56 -5.56 -17.47
CA ARG A 898 15.83 -5.37 -18.21
C ARG A 898 15.82 -6.08 -19.56
N ASN A 899 15.33 -7.32 -19.61
CA ASN A 899 15.47 -8.20 -20.77
C ASN A 899 14.36 -8.05 -21.83
N GLN A 900 13.44 -7.09 -21.67
CA GLN A 900 12.37 -6.77 -22.63
C GLN A 900 11.54 -7.97 -23.14
N GLY A 901 11.43 -9.06 -22.36
CA GLY A 901 10.67 -10.23 -22.80
C GLY A 901 10.66 -11.38 -21.79
N SER A 902 9.57 -11.48 -21.03
CA SER A 902 9.03 -12.73 -20.44
C SER A 902 7.70 -12.44 -19.72
N PHE A 903 6.71 -11.89 -20.43
CA PHE A 903 5.36 -11.72 -19.89
C PHE A 903 4.45 -12.81 -20.45
N PRO A 904 3.55 -13.41 -19.64
CA PRO A 904 3.32 -13.14 -18.22
C PRO A 904 4.45 -13.66 -17.31
N ILE A 905 4.70 -12.95 -16.20
CA ILE A 905 5.62 -13.40 -15.15
C ILE A 905 4.91 -14.46 -14.29
N CYS A 906 5.40 -15.69 -14.36
CA CYS A 906 4.85 -16.83 -13.63
C CYS A 906 5.74 -17.27 -12.45
N CYS A 907 5.14 -18.06 -11.57
CA CYS A 907 5.82 -18.76 -10.48
C CYS A 907 6.97 -19.62 -11.04
N ALA A 908 8.18 -19.42 -10.51
CA ALA A 908 9.38 -20.16 -10.93
C ALA A 908 9.47 -21.58 -10.33
N HIS A 909 8.50 -22.00 -9.51
CA HIS A 909 8.47 -23.37 -8.99
C HIS A 909 8.18 -24.37 -10.11
N THR A 910 8.93 -25.49 -10.12
CA THR A 910 8.84 -26.53 -11.14
C THR A 910 7.42 -27.07 -11.29
N GLY A 911 6.86 -26.97 -12.50
CA GLY A 911 5.51 -27.47 -12.80
C GLY A 911 4.34 -26.61 -12.33
N CYS A 912 4.57 -25.43 -11.73
CA CYS A 912 3.50 -24.56 -11.25
C CYS A 912 2.88 -23.71 -12.37
N GLY A 913 3.65 -22.83 -13.01
CA GLY A 913 3.18 -21.98 -14.12
C GLY A 913 2.15 -20.90 -13.77
N ASP A 914 1.66 -20.83 -12.52
CA ASP A 914 0.68 -19.83 -12.10
C ASP A 914 1.24 -18.40 -12.22
N PRO A 915 0.48 -17.44 -12.79
CA PRO A 915 0.91 -16.04 -12.89
C PRO A 915 0.98 -15.39 -11.50
N ILE A 916 2.03 -14.59 -11.27
CA ILE A 916 2.16 -13.81 -10.04
C ILE A 916 1.04 -12.74 -9.99
N LEU A 917 0.35 -12.60 -8.86
CA LEU A 917 -0.83 -11.73 -8.78
C LEU A 917 -0.45 -10.25 -8.68
N LEU A 918 -1.35 -9.35 -9.09
CA LEU A 918 -1.16 -7.90 -8.97
C LEU A 918 -0.91 -7.46 -7.52
N THR A 919 -1.57 -8.12 -6.57
CA THR A 919 -1.37 -7.88 -5.13
C THR A 919 0.02 -8.27 -4.64
N ASP A 920 0.62 -9.32 -5.23
CA ASP A 920 2.00 -9.72 -4.94
C ASP A 920 2.96 -8.64 -5.44
N PHE A 921 2.80 -8.16 -6.69
CA PHE A 921 3.62 -7.08 -7.22
C PHE A 921 3.53 -5.80 -6.38
N ARG A 922 2.33 -5.40 -5.93
CA ARG A 922 2.14 -4.24 -5.04
C ARG A 922 2.82 -4.40 -3.67
N THR A 923 3.05 -5.63 -3.24
CA THR A 923 3.68 -5.93 -1.93
C THR A 923 5.19 -6.12 -2.05
N LEU A 924 5.67 -6.56 -3.22
CA LEU A 924 7.08 -6.82 -3.50
C LEU A 924 7.80 -5.58 -4.06
N LEU A 925 7.13 -4.76 -4.86
CA LEU A 925 7.73 -3.65 -5.61
C LEU A 925 7.28 -2.28 -5.08
N SER A 926 8.14 -1.27 -5.22
CA SER A 926 7.77 0.14 -5.02
C SER A 926 6.86 0.63 -6.16
N ASN A 927 6.16 1.75 -5.96
CA ASN A 927 5.32 2.33 -7.03
C ASN A 927 6.14 2.68 -8.28
N ASP A 928 7.37 3.20 -8.11
CA ASP A 928 8.24 3.54 -9.23
C ASP A 928 8.66 2.28 -10.02
N LYS A 929 9.02 1.20 -9.32
CA LYS A 929 9.35 -0.10 -9.93
C LYS A 929 8.15 -0.78 -10.58
N LEU A 930 6.97 -0.65 -9.98
CA LEU A 930 5.72 -1.10 -10.56
C LEU A 930 5.42 -0.36 -11.87
N ASP A 931 5.73 0.94 -11.94
CA ASP A 931 5.59 1.75 -13.16
C ASP A 931 6.65 1.39 -14.22
N GLU A 932 7.89 1.07 -13.82
CA GLU A 932 8.90 0.50 -14.73
C GLU A 932 8.44 -0.85 -15.30
N LEU A 933 7.90 -1.73 -14.46
CA LEU A 933 7.34 -3.02 -14.86
C LEU A 933 6.15 -2.86 -15.81
N PHE A 934 5.26 -1.92 -15.52
CA PHE A 934 4.15 -1.57 -16.42
C PHE A 934 4.66 -1.11 -17.78
N ARG A 935 5.65 -0.21 -17.84
CA ARG A 935 6.25 0.25 -19.11
C ARG A 935 6.92 -0.90 -19.89
N ALA A 936 7.60 -1.82 -19.18
CA ALA A 936 8.20 -2.99 -19.81
C ALA A 936 7.14 -3.95 -20.39
N SER A 937 6.08 -4.22 -19.63
CA SER A 937 4.93 -5.01 -20.06
C SER A 937 4.23 -4.40 -21.27
N LEU A 938 4.04 -3.08 -21.25
CA LEU A 938 3.44 -2.34 -22.36
C LEU A 938 4.29 -2.43 -23.64
N ARG A 939 5.62 -2.32 -23.53
CA ARG A 939 6.53 -2.52 -24.66
C ARG A 939 6.42 -3.94 -25.23
N ALA A 940 6.40 -4.96 -24.36
CA ALA A 940 6.23 -6.34 -24.77
C ALA A 940 4.88 -6.58 -25.47
N PHE A 941 3.80 -6.03 -24.94
CA PHE A 941 2.46 -6.10 -25.53
C PHE A 941 2.41 -5.49 -26.94
N VAL A 942 2.97 -4.29 -27.12
CA VAL A 942 3.06 -3.62 -28.42
C VAL A 942 3.92 -4.42 -29.39
N ALA A 943 5.05 -4.96 -28.94
CA ALA A 943 5.91 -5.81 -29.77
C ALA A 943 5.19 -7.11 -30.21
N SER A 944 4.37 -7.71 -29.35
CA SER A 944 3.58 -8.91 -29.68
C SER A 944 2.34 -8.64 -30.54
N SER A 945 1.99 -7.37 -30.77
CA SER A 945 0.76 -6.99 -31.50
C SER A 945 0.84 -7.17 -33.02
N SER A 946 1.87 -7.84 -33.54
CA SER A 946 2.07 -8.05 -34.99
C SER A 946 2.02 -6.76 -35.83
N GLY A 947 2.39 -5.62 -35.24
CA GLY A 947 2.39 -4.32 -35.89
C GLY A 947 1.06 -3.56 -35.88
N THR A 948 0.01 -4.07 -35.22
CA THR A 948 -1.27 -3.36 -35.06
C THR A 948 -1.12 -2.08 -34.24
N TYR A 949 -0.24 -2.07 -33.24
CA TYR A 949 0.05 -0.91 -32.41
C TYR A 949 1.52 -0.49 -32.53
N ARG A 950 1.79 0.81 -32.41
CA ARG A 950 3.15 1.36 -32.27
C ARG A 950 3.21 2.50 -31.27
N PHE A 951 4.38 2.68 -30.66
CA PHE A 951 4.67 3.86 -29.85
C PHE A 951 4.80 5.09 -30.73
N CYS A 952 4.48 6.25 -30.16
CA CYS A 952 4.82 7.54 -30.74
C CYS A 952 6.34 7.62 -30.97
N PRO A 953 6.78 8.09 -32.16
CA PRO A 953 8.21 8.18 -32.49
C PRO A 953 8.96 9.26 -31.69
N SER A 954 8.24 10.15 -31.00
CA SER A 954 8.85 11.14 -30.12
C SER A 954 9.65 10.47 -29.00
N PRO A 955 10.91 10.86 -28.77
CA PRO A 955 11.72 10.31 -27.68
C PRO A 955 10.99 10.39 -26.34
N ASP A 956 11.08 9.30 -25.57
CA ASP A 956 10.47 9.16 -24.23
C ASP A 956 8.94 9.36 -24.15
N CYS A 957 8.23 9.43 -25.29
CA CYS A 957 6.79 9.60 -25.31
C CYS A 957 6.07 8.27 -25.01
N PRO A 958 5.21 8.20 -23.96
CA PRO A 958 4.54 6.96 -23.57
C PRO A 958 3.28 6.65 -24.40
N SER A 959 2.96 7.50 -25.39
CA SER A 959 1.73 7.38 -26.18
C SER A 959 1.81 6.26 -27.21
N ILE A 960 0.69 5.58 -27.45
CA ILE A 960 0.55 4.47 -28.40
C ILE A 960 -0.58 4.81 -29.35
N TYR A 961 -0.43 4.40 -30.61
CA TYR A 961 -1.47 4.53 -31.61
C TYR A 961 -1.65 3.24 -32.41
N ARG A 962 -2.84 3.11 -33.01
CA ARG A 962 -3.18 2.03 -33.92
C ARG A 962 -2.66 2.36 -35.32
N VAL A 963 -1.97 1.43 -35.94
CA VAL A 963 -1.47 1.56 -37.31
C VAL A 963 -2.65 1.50 -38.28
N ALA A 964 -2.68 2.39 -39.27
CA ALA A 964 -3.75 2.43 -40.25
C ALA A 964 -3.67 1.24 -41.20
N ASP A 965 -4.83 0.70 -41.60
CA ASP A 965 -4.89 -0.36 -42.59
C ASP A 965 -4.35 0.14 -43.96
N PRO A 966 -3.79 -0.76 -44.79
CA PRO A 966 -3.16 -0.39 -46.06
C PRO A 966 -4.09 0.44 -46.98
N ASP A 967 -5.40 0.14 -46.93
CA ASP A 967 -6.43 0.65 -47.84
C ASP A 967 -7.11 1.95 -47.36
N THR A 968 -6.84 2.44 -46.14
CA THR A 968 -7.48 3.65 -45.58
C THR A 968 -6.66 4.91 -45.90
N GLY A 969 -7.32 6.07 -46.05
CA GLY A 969 -6.66 7.37 -46.29
C GLY A 969 -5.63 7.75 -45.20
N SER A 970 -4.62 8.55 -45.54
CA SER A 970 -3.52 8.94 -44.65
C SER A 970 -3.93 10.04 -43.66
N GLU A 971 -4.72 9.70 -42.64
CA GLU A 971 -4.98 10.62 -41.53
C GLU A 971 -3.81 10.65 -40.53
N PRO A 972 -3.41 11.83 -40.02
CA PRO A 972 -2.36 11.94 -39.02
C PRO A 972 -2.82 11.37 -37.67
N PHE A 973 -1.94 10.60 -37.01
CA PHE A 973 -2.07 10.39 -35.58
C PHE A 973 -1.46 11.60 -34.86
N THR A 974 -2.28 12.38 -34.16
CA THR A 974 -1.77 13.39 -33.24
C THR A 974 -1.63 12.82 -31.84
N CYS A 975 -0.41 12.83 -31.32
CA CYS A 975 -0.14 12.31 -29.99
C CYS A 975 -0.68 13.22 -28.87
N GLY A 976 -1.57 12.73 -28.01
CA GLY A 976 -2.08 13.53 -26.88
C GLY A 976 -1.10 13.76 -25.72
N ALA A 977 0.08 13.12 -25.72
CA ALA A 977 1.13 13.32 -24.71
C ALA A 977 2.17 14.38 -25.09
N CYS A 978 2.83 14.21 -26.24
CA CYS A 978 3.86 15.14 -26.74
C CYS A 978 3.39 16.04 -27.90
N TYR A 979 2.15 15.89 -28.37
CA TYR A 979 1.55 16.71 -29.44
C TYR A 979 2.18 16.57 -30.82
N SER A 980 3.09 15.61 -31.03
CA SER A 980 3.67 15.35 -32.35
C SER A 980 2.67 14.67 -33.30
N ASP A 981 2.60 15.13 -34.54
CA ASP A 981 1.86 14.48 -35.61
C ASP A 981 2.70 13.42 -36.31
N THR A 982 2.17 12.20 -36.36
CA THR A 982 2.84 11.03 -36.93
C THR A 982 1.99 10.42 -38.04
N CYS A 983 2.59 10.11 -39.19
CA CYS A 983 1.93 9.34 -40.23
C CYS A 983 1.68 7.91 -39.74
N THR A 984 0.41 7.48 -39.77
CA THR A 984 0.00 6.16 -39.30
C THR A 984 0.50 5.00 -40.18
N LYS A 985 0.94 5.29 -41.42
CA LYS A 985 1.48 4.29 -42.38
C LYS A 985 3.00 4.17 -42.36
N CYS A 986 3.73 5.29 -42.42
CA CYS A 986 5.20 5.26 -42.50
C CYS A 986 5.89 5.48 -41.15
N HIS A 987 5.15 5.90 -40.11
CA HIS A 987 5.64 6.15 -38.75
C HIS A 987 6.67 7.29 -38.63
N LEU A 988 6.81 8.10 -39.68
CA LEU A 988 7.59 9.33 -39.67
C LEU A 988 6.67 10.52 -39.35
N GLU A 989 7.27 11.72 -39.25
CA GLU A 989 6.55 12.99 -39.18
C GLU A 989 5.46 13.05 -40.25
N TYR A 990 4.28 13.53 -39.86
CA TYR A 990 3.16 13.62 -40.80
C TYR A 990 3.52 14.53 -41.98
N HIS A 991 3.37 14.00 -43.18
CA HIS A 991 3.77 14.66 -44.43
C HIS A 991 2.54 14.88 -45.34
N PRO A 992 1.82 15.99 -45.16
CA PRO A 992 0.66 16.27 -46.00
C PRO A 992 1.11 16.50 -47.46
N PHE A 993 0.34 15.97 -48.41
CA PHE A 993 0.54 16.13 -49.87
C PHE A 993 1.76 15.42 -50.50
N VAL A 994 2.51 14.62 -49.74
CA VAL A 994 3.65 13.82 -50.24
C VAL A 994 3.42 12.34 -49.91
N SER A 995 3.75 11.44 -50.83
CA SER A 995 3.63 10.00 -50.56
C SER A 995 4.67 9.55 -49.52
N CYS A 996 4.35 8.48 -48.77
CA CYS A 996 5.27 7.92 -47.77
C CYS A 996 6.64 7.55 -48.37
N GLU A 997 6.67 7.08 -49.62
CA GLU A 997 7.89 6.72 -50.35
C GLU A 997 8.73 7.97 -50.66
N ARG A 998 8.10 9.00 -51.23
CA ARG A 998 8.78 10.24 -51.60
C ARG A 998 9.32 11.01 -50.39
N TYR A 999 8.62 10.93 -49.25
CA TYR A 999 9.06 11.58 -48.02
C TYR A 999 10.27 10.88 -47.37
N ARG A 1000 10.38 9.54 -47.46
CA ARG A 1000 11.58 8.81 -47.00
C ARG A 1000 12.83 9.23 -47.78
N GLU A 1001 12.72 9.33 -49.11
CA GLU A 1001 13.81 9.79 -49.97
C GLU A 1001 14.31 11.20 -49.61
N LEU A 1002 13.41 12.10 -49.20
CA LEU A 1002 13.76 13.46 -48.77
C LEU A 1002 14.47 13.50 -47.42
N LYS A 1003 14.19 12.54 -46.53
CA LYS A 1003 14.78 12.49 -45.19
C LYS A 1003 16.16 11.82 -45.17
N ASP A 1004 16.38 10.86 -46.06
CA ASP A 1004 17.62 10.09 -46.12
C ASP A 1004 18.80 10.89 -46.74
N ASP A 1005 18.56 11.93 -47.56
CA ASP A 1005 19.63 12.81 -48.07
C ASP A 1005 19.18 14.25 -48.45
N PRO A 1006 19.14 15.19 -47.48
CA PRO A 1006 18.69 16.57 -47.72
C PRO A 1006 19.70 17.46 -48.49
N GLU A 1007 20.99 17.11 -48.50
CA GLU A 1007 22.06 17.96 -49.05
C GLU A 1007 22.39 17.65 -50.51
N ILE A 1008 22.32 16.39 -50.96
CA ILE A 1008 22.65 16.06 -52.37
C ILE A 1008 21.68 16.71 -53.36
N THR A 1009 20.41 16.86 -52.99
CA THR A 1009 19.40 17.44 -53.87
C THR A 1009 19.54 18.96 -54.00
N SER A 1010 19.84 19.65 -52.89
CA SER A 1010 20.04 21.10 -52.86
C SER A 1010 21.40 21.55 -53.44
N LEU A 1011 22.48 20.76 -53.25
CA LEU A 1011 23.79 21.03 -53.84
C LEU A 1011 23.89 20.68 -55.34
N ARG A 1012 23.21 19.64 -55.84
CA ARG A 1012 23.17 19.33 -57.28
C ARG A 1012 22.40 20.37 -58.08
N GLU A 1013 21.36 20.97 -57.50
CA GLU A 1013 20.65 22.09 -58.11
C GLU A 1013 21.48 23.38 -58.11
N TRP A 1014 22.30 23.62 -57.08
CA TRP A 1014 23.20 24.78 -57.00
C TRP A 1014 24.43 24.70 -57.93
N CYS A 1015 24.92 23.49 -58.23
CA CYS A 1015 26.09 23.28 -59.11
C CYS A 1015 25.75 23.35 -60.61
N LYS A 1016 24.48 23.26 -61.00
CA LYS A 1016 24.07 23.36 -62.41
C LYS A 1016 24.26 24.80 -62.90
N GLY A 1017 25.31 25.04 -63.70
CA GLY A 1017 25.52 26.29 -64.44
C GLY A 1017 26.70 27.16 -64.00
N LYS A 1018 27.60 26.69 -63.12
CA LYS A 1018 28.82 27.43 -62.73
C LYS A 1018 30.08 26.75 -63.29
N GLU A 1019 30.86 27.45 -64.11
CA GLU A 1019 32.07 26.92 -64.77
C GLU A 1019 33.29 26.73 -63.83
N GLN A 1020 33.28 27.38 -62.67
CA GLN A 1020 34.38 27.36 -61.69
C GLN A 1020 34.25 26.25 -60.63
N VAL A 1021 33.27 25.35 -60.77
CA VAL A 1021 32.96 24.31 -59.78
C VAL A 1021 32.82 22.96 -60.47
N LYS A 1022 33.61 21.96 -60.03
CA LYS A 1022 33.60 20.58 -60.57
C LYS A 1022 33.56 19.56 -59.42
N SER A 1023 33.35 18.28 -59.72
CA SER A 1023 33.42 17.20 -58.73
C SER A 1023 34.73 16.41 -58.85
N CYS A 1024 35.32 16.05 -57.72
CA CYS A 1024 36.48 15.17 -57.64
C CYS A 1024 36.09 13.74 -58.06
N SER A 1025 36.79 13.17 -59.04
CA SER A 1025 36.57 11.82 -59.56
C SER A 1025 36.91 10.70 -58.58
N ALA A 1026 37.66 11.00 -57.50
CA ALA A 1026 38.08 10.01 -56.50
C ALA A 1026 37.08 9.85 -55.36
N CYS A 1027 36.51 10.94 -54.87
CA CYS A 1027 35.66 10.93 -53.67
C CYS A 1027 34.30 11.63 -53.86
N GLY A 1028 34.02 12.16 -55.04
CA GLY A 1028 32.75 12.83 -55.37
C GLY A 1028 32.56 14.21 -54.73
N GLN A 1029 33.52 14.69 -53.95
CA GLN A 1029 33.47 15.99 -53.28
C GLN A 1029 33.60 17.13 -54.30
N ILE A 1030 32.88 18.22 -54.06
CA ILE A 1030 32.91 19.40 -54.94
C ILE A 1030 34.23 20.15 -54.72
N ILE A 1031 34.89 20.47 -55.83
CA ILE A 1031 36.14 21.23 -55.92
C ILE A 1031 35.88 22.53 -56.68
N GLU A 1032 36.37 23.65 -56.15
CA GLU A 1032 36.16 25.00 -56.67
C GLU A 1032 37.50 25.62 -57.08
N LYS A 1033 37.54 26.22 -58.27
CA LYS A 1033 38.71 26.93 -58.78
C LYS A 1033 38.63 28.40 -58.40
N VAL A 1034 39.37 28.78 -57.36
CA VAL A 1034 39.59 30.17 -56.95
C VAL A 1034 40.86 30.64 -57.69
N ASP A 1035 40.75 31.67 -58.52
CA ASP A 1035 41.76 32.17 -59.48
C ASP A 1035 43.24 31.76 -59.24
N GLY A 1036 43.89 31.24 -60.28
CA GLY A 1036 45.25 30.68 -60.21
C GLY A 1036 45.35 29.28 -60.84
N CYS A 1037 46.54 28.66 -60.74
CA CYS A 1037 46.99 27.42 -61.39
C CYS A 1037 45.92 26.31 -61.57
N ASN A 1038 46.06 25.49 -62.64
CA ASN A 1038 45.16 24.36 -62.92
C ASN A 1038 45.36 23.14 -62.00
N HIS A 1039 46.19 23.24 -60.97
CA HIS A 1039 46.36 22.24 -59.93
C HIS A 1039 45.40 22.48 -58.77
N ILE A 1040 44.56 21.50 -58.42
CA ILE A 1040 43.67 21.56 -57.25
C ILE A 1040 43.92 20.38 -56.32
N GLU A 1041 44.22 20.67 -55.06
CA GLU A 1041 44.29 19.66 -54.01
C GLU A 1041 42.89 19.44 -53.40
N CYS A 1042 42.38 18.21 -53.50
CA CYS A 1042 41.10 17.85 -52.92
C CYS A 1042 41.25 17.50 -51.43
N LYS A 1043 40.20 17.73 -50.63
CA LYS A 1043 40.17 17.39 -49.19
C LYS A 1043 40.41 15.90 -48.88
N CYS A 1044 40.29 15.01 -49.86
CA CYS A 1044 40.65 13.60 -49.72
C CYS A 1044 42.17 13.35 -49.82
N GLY A 1045 43.00 14.39 -49.97
CA GLY A 1045 44.46 14.31 -50.03
C GLY A 1045 45.00 13.91 -51.41
N LYS A 1046 44.20 14.09 -52.46
CA LYS A 1046 44.59 13.77 -53.85
C LYS A 1046 44.72 15.06 -54.68
N HIS A 1047 45.69 15.08 -55.58
CA HIS A 1047 45.99 16.20 -56.46
C HIS A 1047 45.25 16.04 -57.79
N VAL A 1048 44.47 17.03 -58.22
CA VAL A 1048 43.57 16.94 -59.38
C VAL A 1048 43.95 17.99 -60.42
N CYS A 1049 44.09 17.56 -61.67
CA CYS A 1049 44.24 18.48 -62.81
C CYS A 1049 42.87 19.08 -63.15
N TRP A 1050 42.72 20.40 -63.08
CA TRP A 1050 41.45 21.09 -63.37
C TRP A 1050 40.99 20.93 -64.82
N VAL A 1051 41.92 20.73 -65.75
CA VAL A 1051 41.65 20.64 -67.19
C VAL A 1051 40.98 19.30 -67.53
N CYS A 1052 41.54 18.18 -67.07
CA CYS A 1052 41.13 16.84 -67.46
C CYS A 1052 40.54 15.99 -66.31
N LEU A 1053 40.64 16.44 -65.06
CA LEU A 1053 40.20 15.75 -63.83
C LEU A 1053 40.93 14.43 -63.52
N GLU A 1054 42.13 14.24 -64.08
CA GLU A 1054 43.06 13.18 -63.67
C GLU A 1054 43.59 13.40 -62.25
N ILE A 1055 43.83 12.29 -61.54
CA ILE A 1055 44.12 12.27 -60.11
C ILE A 1055 45.51 11.72 -59.85
N PHE A 1056 46.27 12.43 -59.04
CA PHE A 1056 47.65 12.12 -58.67
C PHE A 1056 47.80 11.94 -57.16
N LEU A 1057 48.81 11.16 -56.77
CA LEU A 1057 49.14 10.92 -55.37
C LEU A 1057 50.01 12.04 -54.80
N GLU A 1058 50.88 12.61 -55.62
CA GLU A 1058 51.79 13.68 -55.23
C GLU A 1058 51.60 14.92 -56.11
N SER A 1059 51.85 16.10 -55.54
CA SER A 1059 51.74 17.40 -56.22
C SER A 1059 52.61 17.48 -57.48
N ASP A 1060 53.83 16.93 -57.42
CA ASP A 1060 54.80 17.02 -58.51
C ASP A 1060 54.35 16.23 -59.75
N GLU A 1061 53.69 15.09 -59.56
CA GLU A 1061 53.11 14.29 -60.64
C GLU A 1061 52.00 15.06 -61.37
N CYS A 1062 51.20 15.85 -60.65
CA CYS A 1062 50.17 16.70 -61.24
C CYS A 1062 50.77 17.85 -62.04
N TYR A 1063 51.84 18.48 -61.54
CA TYR A 1063 52.60 19.50 -62.27
C TYR A 1063 53.28 18.94 -63.51
N ASP A 1064 53.86 17.75 -63.44
CA ASP A 1064 54.45 17.08 -64.59
C ASP A 1064 53.41 16.70 -65.64
N HIS A 1065 52.25 16.21 -65.23
CA HIS A 1065 51.11 15.97 -66.13
C HIS A 1065 50.67 17.25 -66.85
N MET A 1066 50.51 18.37 -66.13
CA MET A 1066 50.12 19.63 -66.77
C MET A 1066 51.19 20.17 -67.72
N ARG A 1067 52.48 20.01 -67.37
CA ARG A 1067 53.61 20.38 -68.24
C ARG A 1067 53.70 19.52 -69.50
N THR A 1068 53.43 18.22 -69.40
CA THR A 1068 53.62 17.26 -70.50
C THR A 1068 52.41 17.08 -71.40
N ILE A 1069 51.20 17.04 -70.83
CA ILE A 1069 49.95 16.77 -71.57
C ILE A 1069 49.22 18.06 -71.96
N HIS A 1070 49.22 19.06 -71.09
CA HIS A 1070 48.47 20.30 -71.29
C HIS A 1070 49.35 21.51 -71.64
N LEU A 1071 50.68 21.33 -71.69
CA LEU A 1071 51.69 22.35 -72.02
C LEU A 1071 51.44 23.70 -71.29
N SER A 1072 50.94 23.64 -70.06
CA SER A 1072 50.54 24.80 -69.26
C SER A 1072 51.05 24.68 -67.83
N ILE A 1073 51.45 25.81 -67.24
CA ILE A 1073 51.78 25.95 -65.81
C ILE A 1073 50.70 26.81 -65.17
#